data_AF-A0A1B0FM67-F1
#
_entry.id   AF-A0A1B0FM67-F1
#
_cell.length_a   1.000
_cell.length_b   1.000
_cell.length_c   1.000
_cell.angle_alpha   90.00
_cell.angle_beta   90.00
_cell.angle_gamma   90.00
#
_symmetry.space_group_name_H-M   'P 1'
#
loop_
_entity.id
_entity.type
_entity.pdbx_description
1 polymer ?
#
loop_
_entity_poly.entity_id
_entity_poly.type
_entity_poly.pdbx_seq_one_letter_code
_entity_poly.pdbx_strand_id
1 'polypeptide(L)'
;MGKKNKQKQNQDSDNKQNRPQENPRQQPPERKQKEQSGDAGNAKQDGQRGQEPSGGGKKDQGKQQSRDGGQQRPPQGQIQQSGGNTRGGNEGRSGQSQQQPRQDGAWGGQPKQQQQQSGGGQQGQQRQQPGNQGAGSSSQQQQPARQEGAWGGQPKQQQPGGGRQDGQKRGGGQQGGQQRSWEGQQGQQKQQTGSQGAGWSNQQQQPGGGRQDGQQRGGGHQGQQKQQTGSQGAGWSNQQQQPGGGRQDGQQRGGGQQDGQQRSWGGHQGQQKQQPGSQGAGRSSQQQQSEFAGQQQPPRKQDGGWRQRPESGGGQRGQAGGGDRRGPQQQKQQQPYSQGGPQRGQSGQQQFASEQQRPHQQQQQQQQRPGFPAGDVESAPAYNDVSCAGVQRGTLGKQGICEVNYLRMNIDKMSDTAYHYDVTITPDRPKKFLRPVFDQCQRQYFKDYVMAFDGSKSCYSIKRLPQKSFDYEVEVPDSGGRTKSFKIQIKETDIPEVDLASLRSYHNDRVFDKPMRALQALEVVLASNNHALGIRVGRSFYRKPAEFYDLGDGYEMYTGIYQAAILGEVPLLNVDISHKSFPKTQSLIQYLKECGIDTNRTIEDYYKKKTLLQFLKGIDIVYAPPASFGALPKKKKVLDIGDAPAKTFFTLDDGTKMNVKDYFASKGCTLQYPYLNCITSGSTTKKIALPMEFCSVAEDQVLNRKDGNMQVSKMIKYSATSTNERKNKIMNLMAHFRHNENLTIRSFGIQLGGNFIKVHFRLLPPPELEYCGGKTARPRDGAWQLADVKFLDTSKVNQGHKWAIVYENKGRPINAHSLEDFKKAVQRTAQQVDVRLAQEGEIRGFQNIDWVLQDLAKEGYALVIVVLPNYGTSYSSVKQNAELKVGILTQCIKERTVLRAPKDASVIHNLMLKVNAKLNGTNHKVSEEKEAGLKKLLQPISNVMFMGADVTHPSPDQRHIPSVVGVAASHDAYGACYNMQYRLQKSTVEEIEDMKSITEYHLNVYKSYQNRYPGHIIYYRDGVSDGQFPKIKKDELGGIRRACAQAGCNPKITCLIVVKRHHTRFFPLRQSQGFRDFNNVEPGTVVDQYIVHPNEKQFFLVSHKAVQGTAKPTRYNVIEDDANFSIDLLQKLSYNLCHMFPRCNRAVSYPAPAYLAHLVAFRGRVYLEGTMRFGNLKDEYKKRSIQSVLMKRNPMYFV
;
A
#
# COMPACT_ATOMS: atom_id res chain seq x y z
N MET A 1 57.27 35.90 16.82
CA MET A 1 58.38 36.14 17.79
C MET A 1 57.76 36.27 19.18
N GLY A 2 58.42 36.04 20.32
CA GLY A 2 59.75 35.51 20.66
C GLY A 2 59.63 34.54 21.88
N LYS A 3 60.63 33.78 22.34
CA LYS A 3 62.01 34.12 22.78
C LYS A 3 62.02 35.17 23.90
N LYS A 4 62.79 35.05 25.01
CA LYS A 4 64.10 34.37 25.27
C LYS A 4 64.05 33.62 26.64
N ASN A 5 64.81 32.58 27.00
CA ASN A 5 66.11 31.97 26.59
C ASN A 5 67.36 32.43 27.38
N LYS A 6 67.92 31.56 28.24
CA LYS A 6 69.36 31.48 28.61
C LYS A 6 69.71 30.16 29.34
N GLN A 7 71.00 29.79 29.35
CA GLN A 7 71.56 28.57 29.96
C GLN A 7 72.47 28.91 31.17
N LYS A 8 72.69 27.95 32.08
CA LYS A 8 74.01 27.60 32.61
C LYS A 8 73.99 26.22 33.33
N GLN A 9 75.14 25.76 33.81
CA GLN A 9 75.43 24.38 34.26
C GLN A 9 75.72 24.27 35.76
N ASN A 10 75.59 23.03 36.26
CA ASN A 10 76.37 22.37 37.32
C ASN A 10 76.37 22.84 38.79
N GLN A 11 76.42 21.79 39.62
CA GLN A 11 77.09 21.64 40.92
C GLN A 11 76.46 22.18 42.22
N ASP A 12 76.65 21.34 43.24
CA ASP A 12 76.66 21.57 44.69
C ASP A 12 75.38 22.01 45.42
N SER A 13 75.30 21.88 46.76
CA SER A 13 75.69 20.79 47.69
C SER A 13 75.20 21.19 49.10
N ASP A 14 74.80 20.20 49.92
CA ASP A 14 74.45 20.31 51.34
C ASP A 14 73.31 21.31 51.75
N ASN A 15 72.81 21.42 52.99
CA ASN A 15 72.41 20.50 54.08
C ASN A 15 72.29 21.33 55.40
N LYS A 16 71.48 20.84 56.36
CA LYS A 16 71.28 21.28 57.76
C LYS A 16 70.41 22.52 58.07
N GLN A 17 69.63 22.32 59.15
CA GLN A 17 69.13 23.29 60.14
C GLN A 17 68.33 24.50 59.63
N ASN A 18 67.00 24.52 59.81
CA ASN A 18 66.44 24.86 61.13
C ASN A 18 65.00 24.36 61.41
N ARG A 19 64.62 24.37 62.70
CA ARG A 19 63.22 24.41 63.22
C ARG A 19 62.73 25.88 63.25
N PRO A 20 61.44 26.22 63.47
CA PRO A 20 60.28 25.43 63.96
C PRO A 20 59.41 24.88 62.78
N GLN A 21 58.15 24.44 62.90
CA GLN A 21 57.20 24.43 64.03
C GLN A 21 56.33 23.14 64.10
N GLU A 22 55.01 23.25 63.92
CA GLU A 22 53.96 22.30 64.38
C GLU A 22 53.04 21.89 63.18
N ASN A 23 52.51 20.67 63.02
CA ASN A 23 51.91 19.67 63.93
C ASN A 23 50.45 20.08 64.32
N PRO A 24 49.47 19.17 64.59
CA PRO A 24 49.47 17.69 64.59
C PRO A 24 48.47 17.11 63.53
N ARG A 25 48.12 15.82 63.39
CA ARG A 25 48.08 14.59 64.23
C ARG A 25 46.95 14.50 65.29
N GLN A 26 46.26 13.35 65.27
CA GLN A 26 45.77 12.60 66.46
C GLN A 26 44.78 13.20 67.50
N GLN A 27 43.86 12.30 67.90
CA GLN A 27 43.40 12.03 69.28
C GLN A 27 42.19 12.80 69.90
N PRO A 28 41.53 12.23 70.96
CA PRO A 28 40.07 12.30 71.10
C PRO A 28 39.47 12.85 72.44
N PRO A 29 38.98 12.02 73.40
CA PRO A 29 37.54 11.91 73.71
C PRO A 29 37.16 12.48 75.09
N GLU A 30 35.88 12.33 75.45
CA GLU A 30 35.34 11.82 76.73
C GLU A 30 33.86 12.27 76.78
N ARG A 31 32.83 11.59 77.32
CA ARG A 31 32.55 10.26 77.90
C ARG A 31 31.52 10.54 79.02
N LYS A 32 30.37 9.86 78.99
CA LYS A 32 29.77 9.09 80.11
C LYS A 32 28.40 8.58 79.64
N GLN A 33 28.25 7.26 79.54
CA GLN A 33 27.48 6.38 80.46
C GLN A 33 26.00 6.28 80.02
N LYS A 34 25.48 5.05 79.84
CA LYS A 34 24.59 4.29 80.76
C LYS A 34 23.24 5.01 81.01
N GLU A 35 22.09 4.33 81.12
CA GLU A 35 21.83 2.91 81.42
C GLU A 35 20.44 2.48 80.88
N GLN A 36 20.23 1.16 80.74
CA GLN A 36 19.01 0.36 81.05
C GLN A 36 17.55 0.78 80.66
N SER A 37 16.70 -0.23 80.83
CA SER A 37 15.26 -0.41 80.58
C SER A 37 14.26 0.44 81.39
N GLY A 38 13.04 0.55 80.86
CA GLY A 38 11.82 1.14 81.46
C GLY A 38 11.04 1.87 80.35
N ASP A 39 9.76 1.65 80.02
CA ASP A 39 8.54 1.16 80.71
C ASP A 39 7.81 2.20 81.59
N ALA A 40 6.48 2.25 81.41
CA ALA A 40 5.48 3.15 82.03
C ALA A 40 5.71 4.69 81.89
N GLY A 41 4.72 5.50 82.30
CA GLY A 41 4.88 6.95 82.50
C GLY A 41 3.83 7.88 81.86
N ASN A 42 2.61 7.91 82.42
CA ASN A 42 1.51 8.82 82.05
C ASN A 42 1.73 10.25 82.63
N ALA A 43 0.85 11.21 82.28
CA ALA A 43 0.67 12.56 82.86
C ALA A 43 1.74 13.64 82.53
N LYS A 44 1.49 14.96 82.65
CA LYS A 44 0.32 15.82 82.29
C LYS A 44 0.71 17.31 82.54
N GLN A 45 0.02 18.24 81.86
CA GLN A 45 -0.30 19.63 82.29
C GLN A 45 0.73 20.80 82.23
N ASP A 46 0.20 21.90 81.67
CA ASP A 46 0.28 23.34 82.04
C ASP A 46 1.54 24.21 81.80
N GLY A 47 1.29 25.53 81.57
CA GLY A 47 2.31 26.61 81.66
C GLY A 47 2.30 27.71 80.56
N GLN A 48 1.31 28.62 80.56
CA GLN A 48 1.19 29.72 79.56
C GLN A 48 2.30 30.80 79.59
N ARG A 49 2.63 31.36 78.41
CA ARG A 49 2.95 32.80 78.11
C ARG A 49 3.16 33.03 76.60
N GLY A 50 2.85 34.17 75.97
CA GLY A 50 1.91 35.23 76.36
C GLY A 50 2.37 36.70 76.22
N GLN A 51 2.51 37.24 74.99
CA GLN A 51 2.50 38.70 74.73
C GLN A 51 2.16 39.06 73.25
N GLU A 52 1.74 40.31 73.03
CA GLU A 52 1.18 40.90 71.79
C GLU A 52 2.01 42.17 71.36
N PRO A 53 1.68 43.09 70.41
CA PRO A 53 0.35 43.44 69.82
C PRO A 53 0.25 43.79 68.31
N SER A 54 -1.00 43.95 67.82
CA SER A 54 -1.53 44.88 66.78
C SER A 54 -0.82 45.12 65.41
N GLY A 55 -1.51 45.23 64.26
CA GLY A 55 -2.94 45.04 63.95
C GLY A 55 -3.41 45.80 62.67
N GLY A 56 -4.54 45.39 62.05
CA GLY A 56 -5.27 46.19 61.03
C GLY A 56 -5.88 45.44 59.84
N GLY A 57 -7.18 45.67 59.55
CA GLY A 57 -7.87 45.25 58.30
C GLY A 57 -9.10 44.34 58.49
N LYS A 58 -10.31 44.77 58.06
CA LYS A 58 -11.62 44.06 58.25
C LYS A 58 -12.37 43.78 56.94
N LYS A 59 -13.42 42.93 57.07
CA LYS A 59 -14.67 42.71 56.26
C LYS A 59 -14.75 41.31 55.62
N ASP A 60 -15.91 40.69 55.35
CA ASP A 60 -17.33 40.73 55.82
C ASP A 60 -18.08 39.58 55.07
N GLN A 61 -19.33 39.14 55.32
CA GLN A 61 -20.18 38.84 56.50
C GLN A 61 -21.45 38.15 55.93
N GLY A 62 -22.19 37.23 56.56
CA GLY A 62 -22.07 36.52 57.84
C GLY A 62 -22.59 35.07 57.66
N LYS A 63 -23.59 34.53 58.37
CA LYS A 63 -24.34 35.02 59.55
C LYS A 63 -25.08 33.84 60.24
N GLN A 64 -24.93 33.69 61.57
CA GLN A 64 -25.90 33.17 62.57
C GLN A 64 -26.48 31.71 62.43
N GLN A 65 -26.31 30.81 63.43
CA GLN A 65 -27.18 30.52 64.60
C GLN A 65 -28.55 29.86 64.26
N SER A 66 -29.11 28.87 65.00
CA SER A 66 -28.66 28.06 66.16
C SER A 66 -29.68 26.95 66.53
N ARG A 67 -29.32 26.07 67.49
CA ARG A 67 -30.17 25.16 68.33
C ARG A 67 -30.59 23.76 67.82
N ASP A 68 -30.44 22.80 68.74
CA ASP A 68 -31.25 21.62 69.15
C ASP A 68 -31.84 20.64 68.09
N GLY A 69 -31.96 19.32 68.32
CA GLY A 69 -31.55 18.46 69.45
C GLY A 69 -32.09 17.00 69.32
N GLY A 70 -31.43 16.00 69.92
CA GLY A 70 -31.78 14.55 69.84
C GLY A 70 -31.01 13.80 68.71
N GLN A 71 -30.31 12.68 68.89
CA GLN A 71 -30.56 11.40 69.60
C GLN A 71 -31.66 10.52 68.95
N GLN A 72 -31.47 9.21 68.71
CA GLN A 72 -30.32 8.29 68.91
C GLN A 72 -30.30 7.15 67.85
N ARG A 73 -29.36 6.18 67.94
CA ARG A 73 -29.20 5.05 66.97
C ARG A 73 -29.69 3.69 67.53
N PRO A 74 -29.13 2.48 67.22
CA PRO A 74 -29.93 1.30 66.82
C PRO A 74 -29.82 0.16 67.87
N PRO A 75 -29.96 -1.14 67.51
CA PRO A 75 -28.80 -1.87 66.97
C PRO A 75 -29.12 -2.98 65.93
N GLN A 76 -28.09 -3.74 65.55
CA GLN A 76 -28.15 -4.97 64.75
C GLN A 76 -28.08 -6.21 65.67
N GLY A 77 -28.48 -7.40 65.18
CA GLY A 77 -28.32 -8.70 65.85
C GLY A 77 -28.45 -9.87 64.86
N GLN A 78 -27.85 -11.04 65.17
CA GLN A 78 -27.65 -12.14 64.20
C GLN A 78 -27.44 -13.51 64.92
N ILE A 79 -27.50 -14.63 64.16
CA ILE A 79 -26.91 -15.98 64.42
C ILE A 79 -27.81 -17.09 65.07
N GLN A 80 -28.02 -18.21 64.32
CA GLN A 80 -28.24 -19.65 64.70
C GLN A 80 -29.44 -20.08 65.62
N GLN A 81 -29.96 -21.34 65.65
CA GLN A 81 -30.04 -22.48 64.69
C GLN A 81 -31.14 -23.53 65.09
N SER A 82 -31.50 -24.42 64.14
CA SER A 82 -32.00 -25.82 64.28
C SER A 82 -33.35 -26.22 64.95
N GLY A 83 -34.14 -27.04 64.21
CA GLY A 83 -35.13 -28.05 64.69
C GLY A 83 -36.60 -27.59 64.88
N GLY A 84 -37.66 -28.32 64.48
CA GLY A 84 -37.79 -29.56 63.69
C GLY A 84 -39.25 -30.13 63.63
N ASN A 85 -39.58 -30.97 62.62
CA ASN A 85 -40.90 -31.67 62.39
C ASN A 85 -42.15 -30.77 62.08
N THR A 86 -43.26 -31.21 61.45
CA THR A 86 -43.75 -32.57 61.02
C THR A 86 -44.46 -32.55 59.62
N ARG A 87 -45.32 -33.55 59.26
CA ARG A 87 -45.79 -33.90 57.88
C ARG A 87 -47.32 -33.72 57.59
N GLY A 88 -47.70 -33.62 56.30
CA GLY A 88 -48.99 -34.07 55.68
C GLY A 88 -50.02 -32.97 55.31
N GLY A 89 -50.92 -33.11 54.31
CA GLY A 89 -51.08 -34.09 53.19
C GLY A 89 -52.51 -34.10 52.53
N ASN A 90 -52.62 -34.13 51.18
CA ASN A 90 -53.86 -34.25 50.31
C ASN A 90 -54.98 -33.17 50.51
N GLU A 91 -56.02 -32.91 49.69
CA GLU A 91 -56.45 -33.10 48.26
C GLU A 91 -57.60 -32.08 47.94
N GLY A 92 -58.34 -31.96 46.80
CA GLY A 92 -58.36 -32.61 45.47
C GLY A 92 -59.73 -32.45 44.72
N ARG A 93 -59.77 -32.44 43.37
CA ARG A 93 -60.97 -32.42 42.43
C ARG A 93 -61.93 -31.19 42.49
N SER A 94 -62.94 -30.97 41.61
CA SER A 94 -63.04 -30.94 40.12
C SER A 94 -64.45 -30.51 39.59
N GLY A 95 -64.58 -29.70 38.50
CA GLY A 95 -65.85 -29.43 37.75
C GLY A 95 -66.05 -27.93 37.37
N GLN A 96 -66.28 -27.49 36.11
CA GLN A 96 -67.51 -27.52 35.24
C GLN A 96 -68.55 -26.38 35.52
N SER A 97 -69.24 -25.73 34.55
CA SER A 97 -69.18 -25.74 33.05
C SER A 97 -70.01 -24.59 32.38
N GLN A 98 -69.86 -24.41 31.05
CA GLN A 98 -70.77 -23.72 30.09
C GLN A 98 -70.84 -22.15 30.15
N GLN A 99 -71.30 -21.42 29.12
CA GLN A 99 -72.02 -21.80 27.88
C GLN A 99 -71.55 -21.02 26.62
N GLN A 100 -72.11 -21.36 25.44
CA GLN A 100 -71.77 -20.85 24.10
C GLN A 100 -73.03 -20.19 23.45
N PRO A 101 -73.20 -19.90 22.12
CA PRO A 101 -72.78 -20.62 20.91
C PRO A 101 -71.95 -19.68 19.96
N ARG A 102 -71.86 -19.74 18.61
CA ARG A 102 -72.60 -20.53 17.59
C ARG A 102 -71.75 -20.94 16.36
N GLN A 103 -72.12 -20.51 15.16
CA GLN A 103 -71.92 -21.22 13.88
C GLN A 103 -71.76 -20.21 12.72
N ASP A 104 -71.22 -20.55 11.54
CA ASP A 104 -70.62 -21.81 11.01
C ASP A 104 -69.55 -21.43 9.96
N GLY A 105 -68.80 -22.32 9.30
CA GLY A 105 -68.75 -23.79 9.26
C GLY A 105 -67.73 -24.22 8.17
N ALA A 106 -67.65 -25.45 7.64
CA ALA A 106 -67.94 -26.84 8.07
C ALA A 106 -67.39 -27.74 6.92
N TRP A 107 -66.93 -29.00 7.03
CA TRP A 107 -66.93 -30.08 8.03
C TRP A 107 -65.52 -30.74 8.08
N GLY A 108 -65.15 -31.72 8.92
CA GLY A 108 -65.86 -32.37 10.02
C GLY A 108 -66.10 -33.89 9.83
N GLY A 109 -65.06 -34.75 9.98
CA GLY A 109 -65.23 -36.22 9.92
C GLY A 109 -63.96 -37.07 10.21
N GLN A 110 -64.13 -38.08 11.07
CA GLN A 110 -63.31 -39.31 11.21
C GLN A 110 -64.14 -40.49 10.61
N PRO A 111 -63.64 -41.74 10.35
CA PRO A 111 -62.57 -42.46 11.07
C PRO A 111 -61.69 -43.42 10.21
N LYS A 112 -61.60 -44.70 10.61
CA LYS A 112 -60.59 -45.73 10.30
C LYS A 112 -60.72 -46.45 8.92
N GLN A 113 -59.58 -47.00 8.49
CA GLN A 113 -59.35 -48.34 7.86
C GLN A 113 -59.97 -48.73 6.50
N GLN A 114 -59.06 -49.22 5.61
CA GLN A 114 -59.25 -50.36 4.67
C GLN A 114 -60.26 -50.16 3.51
N GLN A 115 -60.27 -50.92 2.41
CA GLN A 115 -59.43 -52.01 1.86
C GLN A 115 -59.39 -51.79 0.30
N GLN A 116 -58.54 -52.38 -0.55
CA GLN A 116 -58.31 -53.79 -0.88
C GLN A 116 -56.91 -53.95 -1.55
N GLN A 117 -56.13 -55.00 -1.24
CA GLN A 117 -55.81 -56.19 -2.09
C GLN A 117 -54.94 -55.91 -3.34
N SER A 118 -53.95 -56.72 -3.72
CA SER A 118 -53.47 -58.04 -3.25
C SER A 118 -51.93 -58.17 -3.42
N GLY A 119 -51.20 -59.11 -2.80
CA GLY A 119 -51.56 -60.07 -1.75
C GLY A 119 -50.44 -61.09 -1.44
N GLY A 120 -50.45 -61.69 -0.24
CA GLY A 120 -49.68 -62.89 0.15
C GLY A 120 -48.23 -62.67 0.64
N GLY A 121 -47.76 -63.33 1.72
CA GLY A 121 -48.48 -64.12 2.73
C GLY A 121 -47.57 -64.95 3.66
N GLN A 122 -47.94 -65.05 4.95
CA GLN A 122 -47.47 -66.04 5.97
C GLN A 122 -45.96 -66.05 6.33
N GLN A 123 -45.46 -66.63 7.45
CA GLN A 123 -45.90 -66.79 8.86
C GLN A 123 -44.63 -67.13 9.70
N GLY A 124 -44.67 -67.07 11.05
CA GLY A 124 -43.80 -67.92 11.91
C GLY A 124 -42.76 -67.27 12.84
N GLN A 125 -43.16 -67.09 14.11
CA GLN A 125 -42.45 -67.42 15.38
C GLN A 125 -40.95 -67.12 15.66
N GLN A 126 -40.59 -67.36 16.93
CA GLN A 126 -39.48 -66.79 17.70
C GLN A 126 -38.12 -67.56 17.61
N ARG A 127 -37.06 -66.81 17.96
CA ARG A 127 -35.89 -67.18 18.81
C ARG A 127 -34.68 -67.95 18.22
N GLN A 128 -33.53 -67.59 18.82
CA GLN A 128 -32.18 -68.20 18.84
C GLN A 128 -31.17 -67.81 17.72
N GLN A 129 -29.89 -67.87 18.10
CA GLN A 129 -28.66 -67.66 17.31
C GLN A 129 -28.08 -69.05 16.88
N PRO A 130 -26.92 -69.21 16.19
CA PRO A 130 -25.92 -68.24 15.69
C PRO A 130 -25.43 -68.48 14.23
N GLY A 131 -24.41 -67.73 13.75
CA GLY A 131 -23.45 -68.28 12.74
C GLY A 131 -23.01 -67.43 11.51
N ASN A 132 -21.96 -66.61 11.67
CA ASN A 132 -20.83 -66.34 10.74
C ASN A 132 -20.98 -65.84 9.26
N GLN A 133 -20.51 -64.60 9.01
CA GLN A 133 -19.70 -64.01 7.88
C GLN A 133 -19.78 -64.50 6.40
N GLY A 134 -19.80 -63.56 5.41
CA GLY A 134 -19.21 -63.80 4.06
C GLY A 134 -19.63 -62.98 2.80
N ALA A 135 -19.27 -61.68 2.68
CA ALA A 135 -18.99 -60.83 1.47
C ALA A 135 -19.74 -60.94 0.08
N GLY A 136 -19.98 -59.77 -0.56
CA GLY A 136 -20.42 -59.54 -1.97
C GLY A 136 -20.96 -58.08 -2.17
N SER A 137 -20.94 -57.32 -3.28
CA SER A 137 -20.92 -57.47 -4.77
C SER A 137 -22.31 -57.52 -5.45
N SER A 138 -22.68 -56.83 -6.55
CA SER A 138 -22.18 -55.67 -7.36
C SER A 138 -23.05 -55.53 -8.65
N SER A 139 -23.27 -54.43 -9.39
CA SER A 139 -23.08 -52.95 -9.29
C SER A 139 -23.81 -52.25 -10.51
N GLN A 140 -23.55 -50.96 -10.84
CA GLN A 140 -24.04 -50.20 -12.04
C GLN A 140 -25.58 -49.89 -12.10
N GLN A 141 -26.16 -48.95 -12.89
CA GLN A 141 -25.76 -47.66 -13.53
C GLN A 141 -27.04 -46.88 -14.03
N GLN A 142 -26.91 -45.60 -14.43
CA GLN A 142 -27.79 -44.80 -15.34
C GLN A 142 -28.92 -43.88 -14.76
N GLN A 143 -29.59 -43.16 -15.67
CA GLN A 143 -30.29 -41.85 -15.61
C GLN A 143 -31.68 -41.96 -16.32
N PRO A 144 -32.65 -41.00 -16.28
CA PRO A 144 -32.54 -39.67 -16.96
C PRO A 144 -33.50 -38.50 -16.54
N ALA A 145 -33.39 -37.35 -17.25
CA ALA A 145 -34.46 -36.38 -17.64
C ALA A 145 -35.28 -35.56 -16.58
N ARG A 146 -35.90 -34.39 -16.88
CA ARG A 146 -35.59 -33.20 -17.75
C ARG A 146 -36.59 -32.04 -17.43
N GLN A 147 -36.32 -30.81 -17.92
CA GLN A 147 -37.21 -29.61 -17.97
C GLN A 147 -37.61 -28.91 -16.63
N GLU A 148 -38.14 -27.68 -16.61
CA GLU A 148 -37.65 -26.40 -17.18
C GLU A 148 -38.35 -25.18 -16.49
N GLY A 149 -37.75 -23.99 -16.49
CA GLY A 149 -38.35 -22.75 -15.91
C GLY A 149 -37.39 -21.55 -15.89
N ALA A 150 -37.87 -20.32 -16.12
CA ALA A 150 -37.05 -19.19 -16.59
C ALA A 150 -37.11 -17.87 -15.76
N TRP A 151 -36.68 -16.75 -16.37
CA TRP A 151 -36.50 -15.36 -15.86
C TRP A 151 -35.25 -15.11 -14.98
N GLY A 152 -34.43 -14.05 -15.14
CA GLY A 152 -34.30 -13.01 -16.18
C GLY A 152 -33.35 -11.84 -15.76
N GLY A 153 -32.74 -11.09 -16.71
CA GLY A 153 -32.16 -9.74 -16.46
C GLY A 153 -30.62 -9.53 -16.41
N GLN A 154 -30.16 -8.34 -16.85
CA GLN A 154 -28.76 -7.86 -17.03
C GLN A 154 -28.72 -6.29 -16.90
N PRO A 155 -27.58 -5.53 -17.04
CA PRO A 155 -26.13 -5.72 -16.76
C PRO A 155 -25.43 -4.46 -16.10
N LYS A 156 -24.07 -4.36 -16.16
CA LYS A 156 -23.14 -3.18 -15.94
C LYS A 156 -22.84 -2.78 -14.45
N GLN A 157 -21.60 -2.60 -13.94
CA GLN A 157 -20.34 -1.87 -14.33
C GLN A 157 -20.30 -0.37 -13.87
N GLN A 158 -19.21 0.27 -13.38
CA GLN A 158 -17.84 -0.13 -12.96
C GLN A 158 -17.12 0.96 -12.08
N GLN A 159 -15.93 0.65 -11.49
CA GLN A 159 -14.89 1.57 -10.94
C GLN A 159 -13.51 1.17 -11.51
N PRO A 160 -12.43 2.02 -11.48
CA PRO A 160 -11.20 1.82 -10.63
C PRO A 160 -10.82 3.07 -9.77
N GLY A 161 -9.65 3.27 -9.13
CA GLY A 161 -8.39 2.49 -8.90
C GLY A 161 -7.23 3.37 -8.32
N GLY A 162 -6.10 2.79 -7.85
CA GLY A 162 -4.86 3.49 -7.43
C GLY A 162 -3.72 2.59 -6.82
N GLY A 163 -2.41 2.87 -7.02
CA GLY A 163 -1.26 2.05 -6.52
C GLY A 163 0.18 2.65 -6.67
N ARG A 164 1.25 2.05 -6.06
CA ARG A 164 2.67 2.56 -6.06
C ARG A 164 3.79 1.53 -5.63
N GLN A 165 5.00 2.00 -5.20
CA GLN A 165 6.34 1.33 -5.08
C GLN A 165 6.82 1.03 -3.60
N ASP A 166 7.89 0.20 -3.37
CA ASP A 166 8.67 -0.14 -2.09
C ASP A 166 10.17 -0.52 -2.47
N GLY A 167 11.27 -0.85 -1.73
CA GLY A 167 11.87 -1.15 -0.36
C GLY A 167 13.43 -1.43 -0.54
N GLN A 168 14.43 -1.93 0.27
CA GLN A 168 14.86 -2.29 1.68
C GLN A 168 16.46 -2.53 1.66
N LYS A 169 17.38 -3.19 2.45
CA LYS A 169 17.52 -4.09 3.67
C LYS A 169 19.03 -4.41 4.16
N ARG A 170 19.43 -4.25 5.47
CA ARG A 170 20.13 -5.16 6.49
C ARG A 170 21.56 -5.88 6.44
N GLY A 171 22.09 -6.39 7.61
CA GLY A 171 23.04 -7.57 7.81
C GLY A 171 23.78 -7.83 9.20
N GLY A 172 24.06 -9.11 9.67
CA GLY A 172 24.90 -9.57 10.87
C GLY A 172 24.73 -11.07 11.41
N GLY A 173 25.62 -11.67 12.29
CA GLY A 173 25.64 -13.09 12.88
C GLY A 173 26.73 -13.33 14.03
N GLN A 174 27.19 -14.47 14.67
CA GLN A 174 26.95 -15.96 14.95
C GLN A 174 28.13 -16.54 15.90
N GLN A 175 28.37 -17.78 16.48
CA GLN A 175 27.67 -19.04 16.99
C GLN A 175 28.65 -20.20 17.55
N GLY A 176 28.36 -21.05 18.61
CA GLY A 176 29.14 -22.29 19.10
C GLY A 176 29.12 -22.64 20.66
N GLY A 177 29.60 -23.75 21.35
CA GLY A 177 30.01 -25.20 21.11
C GLY A 177 30.68 -26.09 22.29
N GLN A 178 30.18 -27.34 22.60
CA GLN A 178 30.66 -28.69 23.20
C GLN A 178 31.51 -29.09 24.51
N GLN A 179 30.93 -30.06 25.33
CA GLN A 179 31.36 -31.33 26.08
C GLN A 179 32.38 -31.56 27.29
N ARG A 180 32.00 -32.53 28.18
CA ARG A 180 32.68 -33.37 29.25
C ARG A 180 32.96 -32.79 30.69
N SER A 181 33.55 -33.58 31.63
CA SER A 181 33.08 -33.73 33.04
C SER A 181 34.11 -33.90 34.21
N TRP A 182 33.63 -33.67 35.45
CA TRP A 182 34.20 -33.91 36.81
C TRP A 182 35.23 -32.90 37.39
N GLU A 183 35.38 -32.97 38.71
CA GLU A 183 35.98 -32.07 39.74
C GLU A 183 37.25 -31.24 39.41
N GLY A 184 37.49 -30.17 40.18
CA GLY A 184 38.81 -29.52 40.24
C GLY A 184 38.85 -28.08 40.77
N GLN A 185 39.80 -27.79 41.66
CA GLN A 185 39.95 -26.57 42.46
C GLN A 185 40.32 -25.27 41.69
N GLN A 186 40.02 -24.14 42.34
CA GLN A 186 40.76 -22.86 42.43
C GLN A 186 41.77 -22.44 41.33
N GLY A 187 41.59 -21.22 40.80
CA GLY A 187 42.64 -20.48 40.09
C GLY A 187 42.26 -19.02 39.81
N GLN A 188 43.01 -18.05 40.34
CA GLN A 188 42.84 -16.62 40.02
C GLN A 188 43.81 -16.20 38.91
N GLN A 189 43.38 -15.30 38.01
CA GLN A 189 44.09 -14.02 37.77
C GLN A 189 43.28 -13.05 36.87
N LYS A 190 43.74 -11.79 36.80
CA LYS A 190 43.10 -10.65 36.13
C LYS A 190 43.90 -10.27 34.86
N GLN A 191 43.26 -9.68 33.84
CA GLN A 191 43.90 -8.61 33.06
C GLN A 191 42.92 -7.71 32.27
N GLN A 192 43.39 -6.50 31.93
CA GLN A 192 42.63 -5.33 31.44
C GLN A 192 43.62 -4.39 30.67
N THR A 193 43.28 -3.41 29.83
CA THR A 193 41.97 -2.85 29.41
C THR A 193 42.10 -2.17 28.02
N GLY A 194 41.02 -2.15 27.21
CA GLY A 194 40.88 -1.23 26.05
C GLY A 194 41.44 -1.74 24.70
N SER A 195 41.22 -1.04 23.58
CA SER A 195 40.36 0.15 23.34
C SER A 195 40.03 0.34 21.84
N GLN A 196 38.93 1.07 21.58
CA GLN A 196 38.65 2.07 20.51
C GLN A 196 39.56 2.12 19.25
N GLY A 197 39.07 2.41 18.04
CA GLY A 197 37.74 2.93 17.66
C GLY A 197 37.83 4.23 16.84
N ALA A 198 38.12 4.12 15.53
CA ALA A 198 38.12 5.22 14.55
C ALA A 198 37.81 4.65 13.15
N GLY A 199 37.38 5.40 12.13
CA GLY A 199 37.16 6.85 12.03
C GLY A 199 37.68 7.36 10.69
N TRP A 200 36.78 7.58 9.71
CA TRP A 200 37.18 8.02 8.36
C TRP A 200 37.67 9.48 8.37
N SER A 201 38.85 9.71 7.80
CA SER A 201 39.35 11.03 7.42
C SER A 201 39.58 11.06 5.89
N ASN A 202 39.58 12.27 5.32
CA ASN A 202 39.66 12.48 3.87
C ASN A 202 40.47 13.75 3.61
N GLN A 203 41.66 13.63 3.01
CA GLN A 203 42.38 14.80 2.50
C GLN A 203 43.31 14.48 1.33
N GLN A 204 43.48 15.47 0.47
CA GLN A 204 44.38 15.48 -0.67
C GLN A 204 45.81 15.80 -0.21
N GLN A 205 46.82 15.36 -0.97
CA GLN A 205 48.03 16.15 -1.16
C GLN A 205 48.72 15.86 -2.49
N GLN A 206 49.66 16.72 -2.86
CA GLN A 206 50.25 16.82 -4.21
C GLN A 206 51.51 15.93 -4.36
N PRO A 207 51.86 15.50 -5.58
CA PRO A 207 53.12 14.81 -5.86
C PRO A 207 54.28 15.78 -6.09
N GLY A 208 55.53 15.34 -5.88
CA GLY A 208 56.71 16.13 -6.28
C GLY A 208 58.05 15.39 -6.23
N GLY A 209 58.82 15.50 -7.33
CA GLY A 209 60.31 15.43 -7.32
C GLY A 209 60.98 14.23 -8.01
N GLY A 210 61.81 14.51 -9.03
CA GLY A 210 62.79 13.58 -9.66
C GLY A 210 62.34 12.99 -11.01
N ARG A 211 62.76 13.50 -12.19
CA ARG A 211 64.08 13.35 -12.88
C ARG A 211 64.35 11.90 -13.35
N GLN A 212 64.83 11.59 -14.56
CA GLN A 212 65.22 12.31 -15.82
C GLN A 212 65.25 11.21 -16.93
N ASP A 213 65.32 11.41 -18.26
CA ASP A 213 65.40 12.54 -19.21
C ASP A 213 64.78 12.04 -20.57
N GLY A 214 64.83 12.66 -21.76
CA GLY A 214 65.38 13.95 -22.22
C GLY A 214 65.25 14.13 -23.76
N GLN A 215 65.53 15.34 -24.27
CA GLN A 215 65.63 15.74 -25.70
C GLN A 215 64.32 15.77 -26.54
N GLN A 216 64.11 16.66 -27.54
CA GLN A 216 64.80 17.90 -27.96
C GLN A 216 63.86 18.83 -28.77
N ARG A 217 64.02 20.18 -28.63
CA ARG A 217 63.78 21.34 -29.57
C ARG A 217 62.54 21.36 -30.51
N GLY A 218 61.87 22.49 -30.81
CA GLY A 218 61.98 23.94 -30.52
C GLY A 218 60.97 24.69 -31.44
N GLY A 219 60.69 26.01 -31.39
CA GLY A 219 61.11 27.16 -30.58
C GLY A 219 60.34 28.43 -31.06
N GLY A 220 60.52 29.62 -30.46
CA GLY A 220 59.87 30.88 -30.90
C GLY A 220 59.88 32.01 -29.86
N HIS A 221 59.80 33.28 -30.27
CA HIS A 221 60.03 34.47 -29.42
C HIS A 221 59.06 35.64 -29.71
N GLN A 222 59.15 36.71 -28.88
CA GLN A 222 58.47 38.03 -28.95
C GLN A 222 57.03 38.10 -28.37
N GLY A 223 56.60 39.19 -27.69
CA GLY A 223 57.38 40.27 -27.08
C GLY A 223 56.61 41.57 -26.70
N GLN A 224 56.74 42.02 -25.44
CA GLN A 224 56.44 43.39 -24.92
C GLN A 224 54.94 43.85 -24.97
N GLN A 225 54.45 44.95 -24.37
CA GLN A 225 55.03 46.12 -23.67
C GLN A 225 54.03 46.65 -22.58
N LYS A 226 54.45 46.83 -21.31
CA LYS A 226 54.57 48.08 -20.50
C LYS A 226 53.36 49.00 -20.20
N GLN A 227 53.16 49.24 -18.87
CA GLN A 227 53.05 50.55 -18.16
C GLN A 227 51.79 51.45 -18.43
N GLN A 228 51.42 52.48 -17.64
CA GLN A 228 52.06 53.20 -16.50
C GLN A 228 51.03 53.94 -15.60
N THR A 229 51.36 54.23 -14.32
CA THR A 229 50.83 55.30 -13.41
C THR A 229 49.30 55.42 -13.16
N GLY A 230 48.78 55.84 -12.00
CA GLY A 230 49.28 56.31 -10.68
C GLY A 230 48.07 56.87 -9.90
N SER A 231 48.08 57.41 -8.68
CA SER A 231 48.97 57.40 -7.50
C SER A 231 48.23 58.16 -6.37
N GLN A 232 48.68 58.10 -5.10
CA GLN A 232 48.08 58.78 -3.92
C GLN A 232 46.71 58.20 -3.45
N GLY A 233 46.38 58.15 -2.16
CA GLY A 233 47.13 58.52 -0.95
C GLY A 233 46.56 57.85 0.32
N ALA A 234 47.28 57.91 1.44
CA ALA A 234 46.85 57.39 2.75
C ALA A 234 46.08 58.46 3.55
N GLY A 235 45.29 58.16 4.60
CA GLY A 235 44.92 56.85 5.19
C GLY A 235 44.36 57.02 6.62
N TRP A 236 44.47 55.95 7.44
CA TRP A 236 44.22 55.90 8.90
C TRP A 236 42.77 55.84 9.44
N SER A 237 42.72 55.43 10.71
CA SER A 237 41.60 55.11 11.63
C SER A 237 40.68 56.31 11.97
N ASN A 238 39.52 56.18 12.63
CA ASN A 238 39.16 55.20 13.67
C ASN A 238 37.64 54.93 13.84
N GLN A 239 37.30 54.27 14.94
CA GLN A 239 36.03 53.62 15.29
C GLN A 239 34.92 54.57 15.81
N GLN A 240 33.67 54.09 15.65
CA GLN A 240 32.59 54.08 16.66
C GLN A 240 31.46 55.16 16.65
N GLN A 241 30.29 54.67 17.10
CA GLN A 241 29.10 55.34 17.66
C GLN A 241 27.90 55.71 16.77
N GLN A 242 26.75 55.71 17.45
CA GLN A 242 25.35 55.92 17.01
C GLN A 242 24.93 57.36 17.46
N PRO A 243 23.65 57.75 17.65
CA PRO A 243 22.35 57.13 17.33
C PRO A 243 21.29 58.08 16.73
N GLY A 244 20.06 57.59 16.55
CA GLY A 244 18.86 58.37 16.90
C GLY A 244 17.78 58.57 15.82
N GLY A 245 16.56 58.11 16.12
CA GLY A 245 15.30 58.55 15.52
C GLY A 245 14.98 58.12 14.08
N GLY A 246 13.72 58.06 13.64
CA GLY A 246 12.48 58.05 14.46
C GLY A 246 11.23 58.58 13.74
N ARG A 247 10.20 57.73 13.61
CA ARG A 247 8.80 58.04 13.21
C ARG A 247 8.61 58.42 11.72
N GLN A 248 7.58 57.84 11.05
CA GLN A 248 6.23 58.38 10.75
C GLN A 248 6.24 59.63 9.84
N ASP A 249 5.30 59.84 8.91
CA ASP A 249 4.16 59.03 8.42
C ASP A 249 3.77 59.59 7.02
N GLY A 250 2.71 59.04 6.40
CA GLY A 250 1.92 59.81 5.42
C GLY A 250 1.83 59.25 3.99
N GLN A 251 0.64 59.37 3.40
CA GLN A 251 0.33 59.03 2.01
C GLN A 251 -0.02 60.31 1.24
N GLN A 252 0.21 60.31 -0.10
CA GLN A 252 -0.56 61.08 -1.11
C GLN A 252 -0.51 62.64 -0.97
N ARG A 253 -0.32 63.46 -2.02
CA ARG A 253 -0.72 63.38 -3.44
C ARG A 253 -0.18 64.61 -4.19
N GLY A 254 -0.06 64.54 -5.52
CA GLY A 254 -0.32 65.69 -6.42
C GLY A 254 0.86 66.31 -7.17
N GLY A 255 0.64 66.65 -8.44
CA GLY A 255 1.53 67.42 -9.32
C GLY A 255 2.66 66.62 -10.00
N GLY A 256 3.09 66.95 -11.23
CA GLY A 256 2.45 67.84 -12.22
C GLY A 256 3.43 68.45 -13.24
N GLN A 257 3.04 68.43 -14.53
CA GLN A 257 3.49 69.32 -15.62
C GLN A 257 4.99 69.28 -16.05
N GLN A 258 5.41 69.98 -17.12
CA GLN A 258 4.95 70.00 -18.54
C GLN A 258 5.93 70.82 -19.40
N ASP A 259 6.14 70.48 -20.68
CA ASP A 259 6.29 71.40 -21.85
C ASP A 259 6.84 70.64 -23.09
N GLY A 260 6.57 71.05 -24.33
CA GLY A 260 5.63 72.09 -24.78
C GLY A 260 5.57 72.26 -26.32
N GLN A 261 4.43 72.80 -26.81
CA GLN A 261 4.18 73.58 -28.06
C GLN A 261 4.67 73.07 -29.45
N GLN A 262 4.04 73.33 -30.61
CA GLN A 262 2.94 74.25 -30.98
C GLN A 262 2.23 73.82 -32.32
N ARG A 263 1.14 74.52 -32.71
CA ARG A 263 0.43 74.59 -34.04
C ARG A 263 -0.79 73.67 -34.36
N SER A 264 -1.97 74.17 -33.95
CA SER A 264 -3.15 74.57 -34.79
C SER A 264 -4.02 73.58 -35.61
N TRP A 265 -5.34 73.92 -35.64
CA TRP A 265 -6.47 73.39 -36.44
C TRP A 265 -6.93 71.94 -36.17
N GLY A 266 -8.22 71.62 -35.99
CA GLY A 266 -9.42 72.46 -35.81
C GLY A 266 -10.72 71.62 -35.83
N GLY A 267 -11.70 71.90 -34.94
CA GLY A 267 -12.98 71.18 -34.87
C GLY A 267 -13.69 71.36 -33.51
N HIS A 268 -15.03 71.34 -33.46
CA HIS A 268 -15.82 71.85 -32.31
C HIS A 268 -16.84 70.86 -31.70
N GLN A 269 -17.08 71.05 -30.38
CA GLN A 269 -18.35 70.84 -29.64
C GLN A 269 -18.96 69.43 -29.45
N GLY A 270 -19.82 69.31 -28.41
CA GLY A 270 -20.69 68.15 -28.15
C GLY A 270 -21.03 67.95 -26.66
N GLN A 271 -21.96 68.74 -26.09
CA GLN A 271 -22.31 68.68 -24.66
C GLN A 271 -23.33 67.57 -24.29
N GLN A 272 -23.48 67.37 -22.96
CA GLN A 272 -24.72 67.09 -22.20
C GLN A 272 -25.21 65.64 -21.91
N LYS A 273 -25.42 65.43 -20.59
CA LYS A 273 -26.54 64.78 -19.86
C LYS A 273 -27.18 63.44 -20.30
N GLN A 274 -27.30 62.58 -19.27
CA GLN A 274 -28.45 61.71 -18.92
C GLN A 274 -28.67 60.35 -19.64
N GLN A 275 -29.38 59.47 -18.91
CA GLN A 275 -30.02 58.20 -19.33
C GLN A 275 -31.36 58.48 -20.07
N PRO A 276 -32.09 57.51 -20.69
CA PRO A 276 -31.91 56.04 -20.78
C PRO A 276 -31.60 55.59 -22.24
N GLY A 277 -32.00 54.43 -22.82
CA GLY A 277 -32.95 53.40 -22.40
C GLY A 277 -33.19 52.20 -23.36
N SER A 278 -34.42 51.68 -23.30
CA SER A 278 -35.09 50.68 -24.18
C SER A 278 -34.88 50.95 -25.69
N GLN A 279 -34.51 49.96 -26.53
CA GLN A 279 -35.32 48.87 -27.12
C GLN A 279 -36.41 49.29 -28.15
N GLY A 280 -36.36 48.72 -29.37
CA GLY A 280 -37.56 48.31 -30.12
C GLY A 280 -37.70 48.68 -31.62
N ALA A 281 -37.57 47.69 -32.51
CA ALA A 281 -38.06 47.66 -33.92
C ALA A 281 -37.51 48.76 -34.90
N GLY A 282 -37.73 48.72 -36.22
CA GLY A 282 -38.42 47.76 -37.10
C GLY A 282 -37.91 47.82 -38.57
N ARG A 283 -38.47 47.03 -39.50
CA ARG A 283 -37.99 46.91 -40.90
C ARG A 283 -38.79 47.74 -41.92
N SER A 284 -38.12 48.15 -43.00
CA SER A 284 -38.68 48.72 -44.25
C SER A 284 -37.97 48.14 -45.49
N SER A 285 -38.44 48.42 -46.72
CA SER A 285 -37.89 47.85 -47.97
C SER A 285 -38.38 48.53 -49.26
N GLN A 286 -37.63 48.33 -50.36
CA GLN A 286 -37.96 48.58 -51.79
C GLN A 286 -38.05 50.03 -52.30
N GLN A 287 -37.21 50.39 -53.30
CA GLN A 287 -37.60 50.70 -54.70
C GLN A 287 -36.37 51.04 -55.57
N GLN A 288 -36.42 50.72 -56.89
CA GLN A 288 -35.79 51.34 -58.10
C GLN A 288 -34.29 51.78 -58.08
N GLN A 289 -33.48 51.80 -59.16
CA GLN A 289 -33.45 51.29 -60.55
C GLN A 289 -31.95 51.45 -61.01
N SER A 290 -31.18 50.46 -61.49
CA SER A 290 -31.23 49.62 -62.72
C SER A 290 -30.33 50.15 -63.88
N GLU A 291 -29.45 49.39 -64.54
CA GLU A 291 -28.90 48.04 -64.24
C GLU A 291 -27.36 48.08 -64.04
N PHE A 292 -26.41 47.69 -64.93
CA PHE A 292 -26.41 47.02 -66.25
C PHE A 292 -24.99 46.46 -66.53
N ALA A 293 -24.74 45.26 -67.08
CA ALA A 293 -25.53 44.02 -67.18
C ALA A 293 -24.57 42.81 -67.47
N GLY A 294 -24.96 41.58 -67.11
CA GLY A 294 -24.26 40.33 -67.46
C GLY A 294 -23.90 39.44 -66.25
N GLN A 295 -24.36 38.21 -65.98
CA GLN A 295 -25.25 37.18 -66.59
C GLN A 295 -24.56 35.84 -66.94
N GLN A 296 -24.60 34.89 -65.98
CA GLN A 296 -24.81 33.42 -66.14
C GLN A 296 -24.78 32.78 -64.72
N GLN A 297 -25.89 32.23 -64.18
CA GLN A 297 -26.48 30.87 -64.39
C GLN A 297 -25.79 29.74 -63.58
N PRO A 298 -26.48 28.67 -63.09
CA PRO A 298 -27.94 28.37 -63.06
C PRO A 298 -28.45 28.00 -61.60
N PRO A 299 -29.38 27.03 -61.27
CA PRO A 299 -30.61 27.40 -60.53
C PRO A 299 -31.21 26.45 -59.42
N ARG A 300 -32.10 26.99 -58.56
CA ARG A 300 -33.31 26.37 -57.89
C ARG A 300 -33.14 25.05 -57.07
N LYS A 301 -34.06 24.52 -56.25
CA LYS A 301 -35.51 24.68 -55.90
C LYS A 301 -35.71 24.45 -54.35
N GLN A 302 -36.88 24.58 -53.71
CA GLN A 302 -38.02 25.53 -53.72
C GLN A 302 -39.09 25.05 -52.69
N ASP A 303 -39.71 25.95 -51.89
CA ASP A 303 -40.93 25.77 -51.06
C ASP A 303 -40.95 24.64 -49.98
N GLY A 304 -41.84 24.58 -48.96
CA GLY A 304 -42.83 25.51 -48.39
C GLY A 304 -43.83 24.80 -47.43
N GLY A 305 -44.51 25.53 -46.52
CA GLY A 305 -45.85 25.12 -45.98
C GLY A 305 -46.02 24.40 -44.61
N TRP A 306 -46.42 25.18 -43.59
CA TRP A 306 -47.59 25.02 -42.68
C TRP A 306 -48.13 23.67 -42.09
N ARG A 307 -48.56 23.80 -40.81
CA ARG A 307 -49.72 23.19 -40.06
C ARG A 307 -49.56 21.99 -39.07
N GLN A 308 -49.67 22.38 -37.79
CA GLN A 308 -50.64 21.92 -36.76
C GLN A 308 -50.48 20.64 -35.89
N ARG A 309 -51.03 20.80 -34.68
CA ARG A 309 -51.27 19.91 -33.51
C ARG A 309 -52.28 18.77 -33.83
N PRO A 310 -52.51 17.74 -32.97
CA PRO A 310 -52.65 17.84 -31.50
C PRO A 310 -52.02 16.71 -30.65
N GLU A 311 -52.37 16.74 -29.36
CA GLU A 311 -51.97 15.84 -28.28
C GLU A 311 -52.91 14.62 -28.12
N SER A 312 -52.57 13.74 -27.17
CA SER A 312 -53.45 12.79 -26.46
C SER A 312 -53.85 11.49 -27.19
N GLY A 313 -54.31 10.52 -26.39
CA GLY A 313 -54.64 9.15 -26.81
C GLY A 313 -53.78 8.12 -26.08
N GLY A 314 -54.40 7.28 -25.25
CA GLY A 314 -53.69 6.22 -24.53
C GLY A 314 -54.46 4.90 -24.54
N GLY A 315 -53.78 3.83 -24.13
CA GLY A 315 -54.41 2.61 -23.63
C GLY A 315 -54.29 1.34 -24.48
N GLN A 316 -54.22 0.23 -23.72
CA GLN A 316 -54.68 -1.12 -24.04
C GLN A 316 -54.02 -1.98 -25.15
N ARG A 317 -53.63 -3.20 -24.72
CA ARG A 317 -53.91 -4.54 -25.29
C ARG A 317 -53.50 -4.91 -26.74
N GLY A 318 -53.26 -6.22 -26.93
CA GLY A 318 -52.89 -6.89 -28.21
C GLY A 318 -51.40 -7.26 -28.22
N GLN A 319 -50.96 -8.51 -28.08
CA GLN A 319 -51.22 -9.79 -28.81
C GLN A 319 -50.61 -9.88 -30.22
N ALA A 320 -50.14 -11.09 -30.55
CA ALA A 320 -49.81 -11.67 -31.86
C ALA A 320 -49.26 -10.72 -32.95
N GLY A 321 -48.00 -10.84 -33.37
CA GLY A 321 -47.59 -11.89 -34.32
C GLY A 321 -47.26 -11.24 -35.68
N GLY A 322 -46.68 -11.91 -36.67
CA GLY A 322 -46.19 -13.28 -36.69
C GLY A 322 -46.10 -13.83 -38.13
N GLY A 323 -45.00 -13.53 -38.84
CA GLY A 323 -44.74 -14.04 -40.21
C GLY A 323 -45.30 -13.16 -41.35
N ASP A 324 -45.10 -13.48 -42.64
CA ASP A 324 -44.19 -14.48 -43.26
C ASP A 324 -44.07 -14.19 -44.80
N ARG A 325 -43.27 -15.00 -45.52
CA ARG A 325 -43.14 -15.16 -47.01
C ARG A 325 -42.17 -14.16 -47.68
N ARG A 326 -41.07 -14.57 -48.34
CA ARG A 326 -40.90 -15.39 -49.59
C ARG A 326 -41.54 -14.67 -50.79
N GLY A 327 -40.83 -14.15 -51.80
CA GLY A 327 -39.82 -14.74 -52.73
C GLY A 327 -40.38 -14.63 -54.19
N PRO A 328 -39.77 -15.12 -55.29
CA PRO A 328 -38.42 -15.67 -55.57
C PRO A 328 -37.79 -15.10 -56.91
N GLN A 329 -37.14 -15.95 -57.74
CA GLN A 329 -36.56 -15.71 -59.12
C GLN A 329 -35.22 -14.91 -59.17
N GLN A 330 -34.12 -15.39 -59.82
CA GLN A 330 -33.78 -15.58 -61.26
C GLN A 330 -33.56 -14.25 -62.03
N GLN A 331 -32.56 -14.04 -62.92
CA GLN A 331 -31.77 -14.98 -63.75
C GLN A 331 -30.39 -14.41 -64.24
N LYS A 332 -29.46 -15.32 -64.62
CA LYS A 332 -28.26 -15.27 -65.53
C LYS A 332 -27.48 -13.98 -65.93
N GLN A 333 -26.13 -14.15 -65.92
CA GLN A 333 -25.09 -13.72 -66.90
C GLN A 333 -24.75 -12.24 -67.20
N GLN A 334 -23.47 -11.88 -67.04
CA GLN A 334 -22.52 -11.63 -68.17
C GLN A 334 -21.05 -11.57 -67.69
N GLN A 335 -20.09 -11.61 -68.63
CA GLN A 335 -18.62 -11.59 -68.44
C GLN A 335 -18.02 -10.52 -69.40
N PRO A 336 -16.77 -10.05 -69.22
CA PRO A 336 -15.57 -10.74 -69.76
C PRO A 336 -14.32 -10.55 -68.81
N TYR A 337 -13.02 -10.66 -69.14
CA TYR A 337 -12.36 -11.00 -70.41
C TYR A 337 -11.05 -11.85 -70.25
N SER A 338 -9.86 -11.22 -70.26
CA SER A 338 -8.55 -11.83 -70.60
C SER A 338 -7.39 -10.86 -70.21
N GLN A 339 -6.09 -11.16 -70.23
CA GLN A 339 -5.25 -12.31 -70.68
C GLN A 339 -4.17 -12.60 -69.59
N GLY A 340 -3.39 -13.69 -69.54
CA GLY A 340 -3.29 -14.91 -70.37
C GLY A 340 -2.16 -15.84 -69.83
N GLY A 341 -2.18 -17.14 -70.18
CA GLY A 341 -1.06 -18.08 -69.96
C GLY A 341 0.01 -18.00 -71.05
N PRO A 342 1.10 -18.82 -71.04
CA PRO A 342 1.07 -20.30 -70.94
C PRO A 342 2.25 -20.90 -70.09
N GLN A 343 2.69 -22.15 -70.24
CA GLN A 343 2.03 -23.47 -70.00
C GLN A 343 3.11 -24.59 -70.11
N ARG A 344 2.86 -25.76 -69.49
CA ARG A 344 3.54 -27.08 -69.65
C ARG A 344 4.87 -27.29 -68.89
N GLY A 345 5.14 -28.50 -68.36
CA GLY A 345 4.21 -29.64 -68.19
C GLY A 345 4.88 -30.98 -67.84
N GLN A 346 4.02 -32.00 -67.58
CA GLN A 346 4.33 -33.44 -67.40
C GLN A 346 5.14 -33.79 -66.12
N SER A 347 4.99 -34.96 -65.47
CA SER A 347 3.98 -36.04 -65.44
C SER A 347 4.28 -36.95 -64.23
N GLY A 348 3.39 -37.74 -63.61
CA GLY A 348 1.94 -37.94 -63.76
C GLY A 348 1.48 -39.19 -62.96
N GLN A 349 0.16 -39.38 -62.75
CA GLN A 349 -0.50 -40.59 -62.14
C GLN A 349 -0.22 -40.81 -60.62
N GLN A 350 -1.08 -41.36 -59.74
CA GLN A 350 -2.45 -41.94 -59.77
C GLN A 350 -3.01 -41.95 -58.31
N GLN A 351 -4.32 -41.97 -57.97
CA GLN A 351 -5.52 -41.60 -58.75
C GLN A 351 -6.73 -41.08 -57.90
N PHE A 352 -7.35 -41.87 -57.00
CA PHE A 352 -8.72 -41.60 -56.49
C PHE A 352 -9.03 -41.94 -55.01
N ALA A 353 -9.69 -40.96 -54.36
CA ALA A 353 -10.99 -40.98 -53.63
C ALA A 353 -11.48 -42.10 -52.66
N SER A 354 -12.24 -41.60 -51.66
CA SER A 354 -13.48 -42.12 -51.05
C SER A 354 -13.55 -43.45 -50.27
N GLU A 355 -13.78 -43.27 -48.97
CA GLU A 355 -14.82 -43.93 -48.14
C GLU A 355 -14.77 -45.42 -47.73
N GLN A 356 -14.76 -45.57 -46.40
CA GLN A 356 -15.58 -46.47 -45.58
C GLN A 356 -15.18 -47.92 -45.27
N GLN A 357 -15.53 -48.27 -44.01
CA GLN A 357 -15.64 -49.59 -43.38
C GLN A 357 -14.35 -50.32 -42.94
N ARG A 358 -14.55 -51.33 -42.09
CA ARG A 358 -13.55 -51.96 -41.20
C ARG A 358 -13.15 -53.34 -41.76
N PRO A 359 -12.02 -53.94 -41.32
CA PRO A 359 -12.14 -54.81 -40.13
C PRO A 359 -10.90 -54.82 -39.20
N HIS A 360 -10.96 -55.64 -38.15
CA HIS A 360 -9.77 -56.21 -37.50
C HIS A 360 -9.09 -57.21 -38.48
N GLN A 361 -7.87 -57.71 -38.31
CA GLN A 361 -7.19 -58.15 -37.07
C GLN A 361 -5.68 -58.35 -37.37
N GLN A 362 -4.82 -58.24 -36.34
CA GLN A 362 -3.49 -58.88 -36.13
C GLN A 362 -2.58 -59.21 -37.36
N GLN A 363 -1.25 -58.96 -37.36
CA GLN A 363 -0.28 -58.69 -36.30
C GLN A 363 0.94 -57.95 -36.91
N GLN A 364 1.56 -57.00 -36.20
CA GLN A 364 3.00 -56.72 -36.36
C GLN A 364 3.59 -56.03 -35.11
N GLN A 365 4.92 -56.01 -35.05
CA GLN A 365 5.69 -55.98 -33.79
C GLN A 365 5.70 -54.64 -33.04
N GLN A 366 6.00 -54.73 -31.75
CA GLN A 366 6.15 -53.59 -30.85
C GLN A 366 7.36 -52.72 -31.26
N GLN A 367 7.13 -51.45 -31.55
CA GLN A 367 8.12 -50.40 -31.27
C GLN A 367 7.59 -49.51 -30.16
N GLN A 368 8.26 -49.57 -29.01
CA GLN A 368 7.90 -48.78 -27.84
C GLN A 368 8.16 -47.31 -28.13
N ARG A 369 7.11 -46.49 -28.24
CA ARG A 369 7.27 -45.04 -28.09
C ARG A 369 7.73 -44.78 -26.65
N PRO A 370 8.83 -44.05 -26.41
CA PRO A 370 9.25 -43.74 -25.06
C PRO A 370 8.14 -42.94 -24.37
N GLY A 371 7.59 -43.50 -23.30
CA GLY A 371 6.55 -42.85 -22.53
C GLY A 371 7.09 -41.56 -21.92
N PHE A 372 6.40 -40.45 -22.13
CA PHE A 372 6.58 -39.29 -21.24
C PHE A 372 6.26 -39.77 -19.82
N PRO A 373 7.16 -39.58 -18.83
CA PRO A 373 6.90 -40.01 -17.47
C PRO A 373 5.64 -39.31 -16.97
N ALA A 374 4.70 -40.09 -16.41
CA ALA A 374 3.49 -39.57 -15.80
C ALA A 374 3.88 -38.76 -14.55
N GLY A 375 4.11 -37.46 -14.74
CA GLY A 375 4.58 -36.58 -13.68
C GLY A 375 3.62 -36.57 -12.50
N ASP A 376 4.17 -36.74 -11.30
CA ASP A 376 3.41 -36.98 -10.07
C ASP A 376 2.25 -35.98 -9.90
N VAL A 377 1.03 -36.52 -9.78
CA VAL A 377 -0.16 -35.72 -9.46
C VAL A 377 -0.10 -35.39 -7.97
N GLU A 378 0.78 -34.45 -7.61
CA GLU A 378 1.17 -34.15 -6.23
C GLU A 378 -0.08 -33.96 -5.36
N SER A 379 -0.34 -34.95 -4.49
CA SER A 379 -1.41 -34.90 -3.50
C SER A 379 -1.15 -33.78 -2.52
N ALA A 380 -2.17 -33.33 -1.78
CA ALA A 380 -1.87 -32.57 -0.57
C ALA A 380 -1.07 -33.50 0.38
N PRO A 381 0.11 -33.10 0.86
CA PRO A 381 0.85 -33.91 1.83
C PRO A 381 0.01 -34.16 3.10
N ALA A 382 0.17 -35.33 3.70
CA ALA A 382 -0.37 -35.59 5.03
C ALA A 382 0.51 -34.88 6.07
N TYR A 383 -0.12 -34.24 7.07
CA TYR A 383 0.56 -33.48 8.12
C TYR A 383 0.18 -34.00 9.49
N ASN A 384 1.13 -33.93 10.44
CA ASN A 384 0.84 -34.06 11.86
C ASN A 384 0.30 -32.73 12.41
N ASP A 385 -0.48 -32.79 13.49
CA ASP A 385 -0.97 -31.60 14.23
C ASP A 385 0.15 -30.85 14.98
N VAL A 386 1.40 -31.34 14.93
CA VAL A 386 2.58 -30.76 15.56
C VAL A 386 3.70 -30.70 14.52
N SER A 387 4.38 -29.55 14.41
CA SER A 387 5.56 -29.41 13.53
C SER A 387 6.74 -30.22 14.05
N CYS A 388 7.76 -30.43 13.20
CA CYS A 388 9.02 -31.08 13.58
C CYS A 388 9.77 -30.41 14.74
N ALA A 389 9.43 -29.17 15.10
CA ALA A 389 9.99 -28.43 16.23
C ALA A 389 8.97 -28.22 17.38
N GLY A 390 7.96 -29.07 17.50
CA GLY A 390 7.00 -29.04 18.61
C GLY A 390 5.94 -27.92 18.52
N VAL A 391 5.86 -27.18 17.41
CA VAL A 391 4.85 -26.12 17.25
C VAL A 391 3.51 -26.76 16.92
N GLN A 392 2.59 -26.75 17.88
CA GLN A 392 1.21 -27.16 17.69
C GLN A 392 0.55 -26.32 16.57
N ARG A 393 -0.03 -27.00 15.59
CA ARG A 393 -0.81 -26.41 14.49
C ARG A 393 -2.26 -26.20 14.92
N GLY A 394 -3.01 -25.37 14.20
CA GLY A 394 -4.41 -25.11 14.54
C GLY A 394 -5.33 -26.26 14.14
N THR A 395 -6.35 -26.47 14.94
CA THR A 395 -7.35 -27.54 14.84
C THR A 395 -8.75 -27.01 14.49
N LEU A 396 -9.03 -25.72 14.73
CA LEU A 396 -10.36 -25.13 14.58
C LEU A 396 -10.75 -24.98 13.10
N GLY A 397 -12.00 -25.27 12.77
CA GLY A 397 -12.59 -25.01 11.46
C GLY A 397 -12.66 -26.24 10.53
N LYS A 398 -13.42 -26.11 9.44
CA LYS A 398 -13.62 -27.22 8.50
C LYS A 398 -12.39 -27.39 7.59
N GLN A 399 -11.81 -28.58 7.57
CA GLN A 399 -10.69 -28.89 6.66
C GLN A 399 -11.10 -28.84 5.17
N GLY A 400 -10.16 -28.46 4.32
CA GLY A 400 -10.27 -28.46 2.86
C GLY A 400 -8.88 -28.50 2.20
N ILE A 401 -8.84 -28.47 0.87
CA ILE A 401 -7.60 -28.43 0.07
C ILE A 401 -7.72 -27.31 -0.98
N CYS A 402 -6.67 -26.51 -1.11
CA CYS A 402 -6.51 -25.51 -2.17
C CYS A 402 -5.11 -25.60 -2.80
N GLU A 403 -4.95 -25.00 -3.97
CA GLU A 403 -3.63 -24.76 -4.57
C GLU A 403 -3.04 -23.44 -4.08
N VAL A 404 -1.71 -23.36 -4.04
CA VAL A 404 -0.94 -22.14 -3.79
C VAL A 404 -0.06 -21.87 -5.01
N ASN A 405 0.18 -20.61 -5.36
CA ASN A 405 1.10 -20.23 -6.45
C ASN A 405 2.59 -20.44 -6.11
N TYR A 406 2.90 -21.53 -5.42
CA TYR A 406 4.24 -21.98 -5.11
C TYR A 406 4.48 -23.26 -5.91
N LEU A 407 5.68 -23.41 -6.46
CA LEU A 407 6.17 -24.66 -7.06
C LEU A 407 7.08 -25.35 -6.05
N ARG A 408 7.03 -26.68 -5.95
CA ARG A 408 8.02 -27.44 -5.19
C ARG A 408 9.41 -27.27 -5.83
N MET A 409 10.44 -27.12 -5.01
CA MET A 409 11.81 -26.94 -5.47
C MET A 409 12.67 -28.06 -4.91
N ASN A 410 12.90 -29.11 -5.71
CA ASN A 410 13.82 -30.17 -5.36
C ASN A 410 15.26 -29.62 -5.43
N ILE A 411 16.01 -29.85 -4.36
CA ILE A 411 17.42 -29.48 -4.22
C ILE A 411 18.25 -30.66 -3.67
N ASP A 412 17.78 -31.88 -3.86
CA ASP A 412 18.38 -33.10 -3.29
C ASP A 412 19.72 -33.41 -3.99
N LYS A 413 19.91 -32.87 -5.21
CA LYS A 413 21.12 -32.97 -6.03
C LYS A 413 21.96 -31.69 -6.03
N MET A 414 21.59 -30.68 -5.24
CA MET A 414 22.34 -29.43 -5.11
C MET A 414 23.55 -29.65 -4.20
N SER A 415 24.75 -29.24 -4.66
CA SER A 415 25.99 -29.21 -3.86
C SER A 415 25.78 -28.64 -2.45
N ASP A 416 26.55 -29.08 -1.46
CA ASP A 416 26.58 -28.46 -0.12
C ASP A 416 27.28 -27.09 -0.13
N THR A 417 28.09 -26.79 -1.15
CA THR A 417 28.86 -25.54 -1.26
C THR A 417 28.79 -24.94 -2.67
N ALA A 418 28.74 -23.62 -2.73
CA ALA A 418 29.06 -22.82 -3.91
C ALA A 418 30.07 -21.71 -3.55
N TYR A 419 30.67 -21.09 -4.55
CA TYR A 419 31.74 -20.09 -4.39
C TYR A 419 31.30 -18.73 -4.96
N HIS A 420 31.50 -17.66 -4.20
CA HIS A 420 31.04 -16.30 -4.49
C HIS A 420 32.20 -15.37 -4.89
N TYR A 421 32.02 -14.72 -6.04
CA TYR A 421 32.97 -13.82 -6.68
C TYR A 421 32.36 -12.45 -6.93
N ASP A 422 33.12 -11.40 -6.64
CA ASP A 422 32.80 -10.03 -7.05
C ASP A 422 33.24 -9.80 -8.50
N VAL A 423 32.36 -9.18 -9.29
CA VAL A 423 32.55 -8.82 -10.69
C VAL A 423 32.64 -7.31 -10.80
N THR A 424 33.77 -6.81 -11.28
CA THR A 424 33.99 -5.39 -11.60
C THR A 424 34.24 -5.24 -13.09
N ILE A 425 33.48 -4.37 -13.76
CA ILE A 425 33.61 -4.13 -15.20
C ILE A 425 33.95 -2.65 -15.39
N THR A 426 35.00 -2.38 -16.16
CA THR A 426 35.51 -1.04 -16.46
C THR A 426 35.66 -0.82 -17.97
N PRO A 427 35.55 0.44 -18.47
CA PRO A 427 35.10 1.63 -17.74
C PRO A 427 33.64 1.50 -17.27
N ASP A 428 33.20 2.35 -16.32
CA ASP A 428 31.79 2.38 -15.92
C ASP A 428 30.91 2.82 -17.11
N ARG A 429 29.86 2.05 -17.38
CA ARG A 429 29.00 2.16 -18.56
C ARG A 429 27.56 1.74 -18.21
N PRO A 430 26.55 2.16 -19.00
CA PRO A 430 25.15 1.83 -18.73
C PRO A 430 24.92 0.31 -18.54
N LYS A 431 24.14 -0.05 -17.52
CA LYS A 431 23.98 -1.44 -17.03
C LYS A 431 23.66 -2.51 -18.10
N LYS A 432 23.11 -2.11 -19.25
CA LYS A 432 22.88 -2.99 -20.42
C LYS A 432 24.13 -3.74 -20.89
N PHE A 433 25.34 -3.25 -20.61
CA PHE A 433 26.60 -3.89 -21.02
C PHE A 433 27.11 -4.94 -20.02
N LEU A 434 26.74 -4.86 -18.74
CA LEU A 434 27.37 -5.67 -17.69
C LEU A 434 27.19 -7.18 -17.90
N ARG A 435 25.96 -7.60 -18.23
CA ARG A 435 25.66 -9.01 -18.51
C ARG A 435 26.29 -9.49 -19.84
N PRO A 436 26.17 -8.79 -20.99
CA PRO A 436 26.90 -9.17 -22.20
C PRO A 436 28.42 -9.31 -22.03
N VAL A 437 29.08 -8.41 -21.27
CA VAL A 437 30.53 -8.52 -20.98
C VAL A 437 30.83 -9.76 -20.13
N PHE A 438 30.03 -10.02 -19.09
CA PHE A 438 30.17 -11.24 -18.28
C PHE A 438 29.95 -12.52 -19.11
N ASP A 439 28.85 -12.58 -19.88
CA ASP A 439 28.46 -13.75 -20.67
C ASP A 439 29.49 -14.04 -21.77
N GLN A 440 30.12 -13.01 -22.35
CA GLN A 440 31.22 -13.16 -23.30
C GLN A 440 32.53 -13.61 -22.61
N CYS A 441 32.87 -13.03 -21.45
CA CYS A 441 33.99 -13.46 -20.63
C CYS A 441 33.91 -14.95 -20.28
N GLN A 442 32.73 -15.41 -19.83
CA GLN A 442 32.50 -16.81 -19.49
C GLN A 442 32.69 -17.73 -20.72
N ARG A 443 32.17 -17.34 -21.89
CA ARG A 443 32.34 -18.07 -23.16
C ARG A 443 33.79 -18.15 -23.64
N GLN A 444 34.60 -17.15 -23.35
CA GLN A 444 36.00 -17.11 -23.77
C GLN A 444 36.89 -17.90 -22.80
N TYR A 445 36.82 -17.61 -21.50
CA TYR A 445 37.82 -18.03 -20.50
C TYR A 445 37.34 -19.08 -19.49
N PHE A 446 36.02 -19.29 -19.34
CA PHE A 446 35.44 -20.13 -18.28
C PHE A 446 34.45 -21.18 -18.82
N LYS A 447 34.74 -21.77 -19.99
CA LYS A 447 33.87 -22.72 -20.70
C LYS A 447 33.43 -23.90 -19.82
N ASP A 448 34.35 -24.43 -19.00
CA ASP A 448 34.13 -25.60 -18.14
C ASP A 448 33.50 -25.26 -16.77
N TYR A 449 33.22 -23.97 -16.52
CA TYR A 449 32.67 -23.47 -15.27
C TYR A 449 31.26 -22.92 -15.47
N VAL A 450 30.30 -23.60 -14.84
CA VAL A 450 28.91 -23.14 -14.80
C VAL A 450 28.79 -22.06 -13.73
N MET A 451 28.62 -20.82 -14.18
CA MET A 451 28.56 -19.61 -13.36
C MET A 451 27.16 -18.96 -13.49
N ALA A 452 26.70 -18.35 -12.40
CA ALA A 452 25.47 -17.58 -12.33
C ALA A 452 25.79 -16.12 -11.95
N PHE A 453 25.36 -15.15 -12.76
CA PHE A 453 25.66 -13.73 -12.55
C PHE A 453 24.39 -12.90 -12.34
N ASP A 454 24.39 -12.07 -11.28
CA ASP A 454 23.27 -11.24 -10.88
C ASP A 454 22.96 -10.09 -11.86
N GLY A 455 23.85 -9.83 -12.83
CA GLY A 455 23.73 -8.74 -13.80
C GLY A 455 24.23 -7.38 -13.29
N SER A 456 24.97 -7.35 -12.17
CA SER A 456 25.53 -6.11 -11.62
C SER A 456 26.91 -6.28 -10.97
N LYS A 457 27.09 -7.22 -10.04
CA LYS A 457 28.33 -7.42 -9.26
C LYS A 457 28.54 -8.84 -8.71
N SER A 458 27.51 -9.60 -8.36
CA SER A 458 27.69 -10.89 -7.68
C SER A 458 27.63 -12.06 -8.65
N CYS A 459 28.66 -12.91 -8.62
CA CYS A 459 28.72 -14.16 -9.37
C CYS A 459 28.88 -15.37 -8.43
N TYR A 460 28.27 -16.50 -8.80
CA TYR A 460 28.33 -17.76 -8.06
C TYR A 460 28.70 -18.92 -8.98
N SER A 461 29.59 -19.82 -8.55
CA SER A 461 29.92 -21.08 -9.25
C SER A 461 29.86 -22.27 -8.28
N ILE A 462 29.73 -23.49 -8.82
CA ILE A 462 29.71 -24.72 -8.00
C ILE A 462 31.13 -25.24 -7.79
N LYS A 463 31.94 -25.25 -8.85
CA LYS A 463 33.39 -25.50 -8.77
C LYS A 463 34.09 -24.19 -8.40
N ARG A 464 35.05 -24.25 -7.47
CA ARG A 464 35.96 -23.12 -7.19
C ARG A 464 36.80 -22.83 -8.44
N LEU A 465 36.96 -21.55 -8.78
CA LEU A 465 37.85 -21.14 -9.86
C LEU A 465 39.33 -21.35 -9.46
N PRO A 466 40.25 -21.62 -10.41
CA PRO A 466 41.63 -22.02 -10.11
C PRO A 466 42.53 -20.90 -9.57
N GLN A 467 42.07 -19.65 -9.55
CA GLN A 467 42.81 -18.49 -9.04
C GLN A 467 41.85 -17.57 -8.26
N LYS A 468 42.40 -16.70 -7.41
CA LYS A 468 41.62 -15.77 -6.57
C LYS A 468 41.22 -14.48 -7.26
N SER A 469 41.81 -14.15 -8.40
CA SER A 469 41.45 -12.99 -9.22
C SER A 469 41.75 -13.29 -10.68
N PHE A 470 40.88 -12.85 -11.56
CA PHE A 470 41.02 -12.92 -13.00
C PHE A 470 40.76 -11.55 -13.58
N ASP A 471 41.63 -11.10 -14.48
CA ASP A 471 41.55 -9.79 -15.14
C ASP A 471 41.67 -10.00 -16.65
N TYR A 472 40.58 -9.80 -17.38
CA TYR A 472 40.49 -10.02 -18.83
C TYR A 472 39.97 -8.78 -19.57
N GLU A 473 40.39 -8.61 -20.82
CA GLU A 473 39.74 -7.68 -21.74
C GLU A 473 38.76 -8.44 -22.65
N VAL A 474 37.57 -7.87 -22.80
CA VAL A 474 36.42 -8.51 -23.45
C VAL A 474 35.70 -7.53 -24.34
N GLU A 475 35.56 -7.90 -25.60
CA GLU A 475 34.89 -7.10 -26.62
C GLU A 475 33.42 -7.48 -26.78
N VAL A 476 32.52 -6.48 -26.76
CA VAL A 476 31.08 -6.68 -27.05
C VAL A 476 30.51 -5.60 -27.97
N PRO A 477 29.57 -5.94 -28.87
CA PRO A 477 28.91 -4.97 -29.73
C PRO A 477 27.91 -4.08 -28.97
N ASP A 478 27.89 -2.79 -29.30
CA ASP A 478 26.80 -1.88 -28.92
C ASP A 478 25.58 -2.09 -29.84
N SER A 479 24.44 -1.51 -29.46
CA SER A 479 23.14 -1.53 -30.18
C SER A 479 23.12 -0.80 -31.54
N GLY A 480 24.27 -0.73 -32.20
CA GLY A 480 24.51 -0.11 -33.51
C GLY A 480 25.82 -0.63 -34.12
N GLY A 481 26.04 -1.95 -34.02
CA GLY A 481 27.12 -2.73 -34.67
C GLY A 481 28.53 -2.55 -34.11
N ARG A 482 28.87 -1.36 -33.59
CA ARG A 482 30.23 -1.04 -33.14
C ARG A 482 30.62 -1.78 -31.87
N THR A 483 31.67 -2.58 -31.98
CA THR A 483 32.38 -3.24 -30.87
C THR A 483 32.95 -2.23 -29.86
N LYS A 484 33.07 -2.66 -28.60
CA LYS A 484 33.76 -1.94 -27.53
C LYS A 484 34.48 -2.95 -26.63
N SER A 485 35.76 -2.73 -26.38
CA SER A 485 36.50 -3.39 -25.30
C SER A 485 36.04 -2.89 -23.92
N PHE A 486 36.06 -3.81 -22.97
CA PHE A 486 35.85 -3.63 -21.53
C PHE A 486 36.88 -4.47 -20.80
N LYS A 487 37.47 -3.96 -19.72
CA LYS A 487 38.21 -4.81 -18.77
C LYS A 487 37.24 -5.33 -17.72
N ILE A 488 37.17 -6.66 -17.56
CA ILE A 488 36.41 -7.34 -16.52
C ILE A 488 37.38 -7.99 -15.53
N GLN A 489 37.16 -7.71 -14.25
CA GLN A 489 37.78 -8.40 -13.13
C GLN A 489 36.74 -9.30 -12.45
N ILE A 490 37.10 -10.55 -12.20
CA ILE A 490 36.34 -11.52 -11.39
C ILE A 490 37.24 -11.91 -10.22
N LYS A 491 36.88 -11.51 -9.00
CA LYS A 491 37.69 -11.70 -7.79
C LYS A 491 36.95 -12.55 -6.75
N GLU A 492 37.64 -13.50 -6.14
CA GLU A 492 37.17 -14.27 -4.99
C GLU A 492 36.85 -13.33 -3.82
N THR A 493 35.64 -13.46 -3.23
CA THR A 493 35.25 -12.63 -2.08
C THR A 493 35.86 -13.10 -0.77
N ASP A 494 35.96 -12.22 0.23
CA ASP A 494 36.68 -12.45 1.50
C ASP A 494 36.17 -13.69 2.27
N ILE A 495 34.89 -14.05 2.09
CA ILE A 495 34.31 -15.31 2.54
C ILE A 495 33.73 -16.00 1.30
N PRO A 496 34.52 -16.77 0.53
CA PRO A 496 34.10 -17.20 -0.80
C PRO A 496 33.04 -18.28 -0.74
N GLU A 497 33.16 -19.20 0.20
CA GLU A 497 32.26 -20.35 0.33
C GLU A 497 30.88 -19.92 0.83
N VAL A 498 29.85 -20.45 0.17
CA VAL A 498 28.43 -20.28 0.46
C VAL A 498 27.89 -21.67 0.78
N ASP A 499 27.60 -21.90 2.05
CA ASP A 499 26.89 -23.08 2.54
C ASP A 499 25.48 -23.14 1.90
N LEU A 500 25.29 -24.07 0.98
CA LEU A 500 24.00 -24.41 0.37
C LEU A 500 23.30 -25.56 1.12
N ALA A 501 24.02 -26.35 1.93
CA ALA A 501 23.42 -27.36 2.80
C ALA A 501 22.43 -26.75 3.79
N SER A 502 22.66 -25.50 4.21
CA SER A 502 21.71 -24.66 4.97
C SER A 502 20.30 -24.62 4.37
N LEU A 503 20.14 -24.72 3.04
CA LEU A 503 18.84 -24.75 2.37
C LEU A 503 18.08 -26.07 2.59
N ARG A 504 18.75 -27.10 3.11
CA ARG A 504 18.19 -28.39 3.54
C ARG A 504 18.11 -28.53 5.07
N SER A 505 18.92 -27.79 5.84
CA SER A 505 19.02 -27.93 7.31
C SER A 505 18.39 -26.78 8.12
N TYR A 506 17.87 -25.72 7.47
CA TYR A 506 17.23 -24.56 8.11
C TYR A 506 16.05 -24.88 9.06
N HIS A 507 15.58 -26.13 9.08
CA HIS A 507 14.54 -26.62 10.00
C HIS A 507 14.90 -26.49 11.49
N ASN A 508 16.10 -26.01 11.84
CA ASN A 508 16.49 -25.67 13.22
C ASN A 508 16.53 -24.14 13.50
N ASP A 509 16.45 -23.29 12.47
CA ASP A 509 16.65 -21.84 12.58
C ASP A 509 15.37 -21.06 12.96
N ARG A 510 15.46 -19.73 13.04
CA ARG A 510 14.32 -18.80 13.09
C ARG A 510 14.09 -18.13 11.74
N VAL A 511 12.88 -17.60 11.50
CA VAL A 511 12.53 -16.98 10.20
C VAL A 511 13.35 -15.72 9.88
N PHE A 512 14.01 -15.14 10.89
CA PHE A 512 14.91 -13.99 10.75
C PHE A 512 16.39 -14.36 10.63
N ASP A 513 16.78 -15.59 10.99
CA ASP A 513 18.16 -16.11 10.94
C ASP A 513 18.46 -16.93 9.65
N LYS A 514 17.48 -17.00 8.73
CA LYS A 514 17.56 -17.70 7.43
C LYS A 514 18.91 -17.55 6.73
N PRO A 515 19.40 -18.57 6.01
CA PRO A 515 20.68 -18.53 5.30
C PRO A 515 20.66 -17.56 4.10
N MET A 516 20.86 -16.27 4.37
CA MET A 516 20.69 -15.20 3.39
C MET A 516 21.68 -15.29 2.23
N ARG A 517 22.90 -15.78 2.45
CA ARG A 517 23.90 -15.98 1.38
C ARG A 517 23.49 -17.08 0.41
N ALA A 518 23.00 -18.20 0.93
CA ALA A 518 22.49 -19.31 0.15
C ALA A 518 21.22 -18.93 -0.63
N LEU A 519 20.28 -18.23 0.02
CA LEU A 519 19.07 -17.71 -0.64
C LEU A 519 19.39 -16.64 -1.69
N GLN A 520 20.42 -15.82 -1.52
CA GLN A 520 20.87 -14.87 -2.54
C GLN A 520 21.50 -15.57 -3.74
N ALA A 521 22.38 -16.56 -3.52
CA ALA A 521 22.90 -17.41 -4.58
C ALA A 521 21.76 -18.10 -5.35
N LEU A 522 20.78 -18.66 -4.64
CA LEU A 522 19.59 -19.29 -5.23
C LEU A 522 18.71 -18.30 -6.03
N GLU A 523 18.46 -17.08 -5.52
CA GLU A 523 17.76 -16.04 -6.29
C GLU A 523 18.50 -15.68 -7.60
N VAL A 524 19.84 -15.69 -7.60
CA VAL A 524 20.67 -15.40 -8.79
C VAL A 524 20.70 -16.58 -9.77
N VAL A 525 20.85 -17.82 -9.29
CA VAL A 525 20.81 -19.03 -10.12
C VAL A 525 19.45 -19.15 -10.82
N LEU A 526 18.35 -19.04 -10.07
CA LEU A 526 16.98 -19.07 -10.62
C LEU A 526 16.66 -17.92 -11.58
N ALA A 527 17.43 -16.82 -11.55
CA ALA A 527 17.27 -15.71 -12.48
C ALA A 527 17.99 -15.92 -13.83
N SER A 528 18.86 -16.94 -13.95
CA SER A 528 19.80 -17.09 -15.07
C SER A 528 19.12 -17.09 -16.44
N ASN A 529 18.06 -17.90 -16.64
CA ASN A 529 17.34 -17.95 -17.91
C ASN A 529 16.45 -16.71 -18.14
N ASN A 530 15.86 -16.18 -17.06
CA ASN A 530 14.97 -15.03 -17.13
C ASN A 530 15.67 -13.77 -17.62
N HIS A 531 16.97 -13.63 -17.34
CA HIS A 531 17.82 -12.54 -17.86
C HIS A 531 18.03 -12.60 -19.38
N ALA A 532 17.95 -13.78 -20.00
CA ALA A 532 18.06 -13.95 -21.46
C ALA A 532 16.71 -13.80 -22.17
N LEU A 533 15.60 -14.09 -21.47
CA LEU A 533 14.25 -14.20 -22.05
C LEU A 533 13.27 -13.09 -21.60
N GLY A 534 13.72 -12.10 -20.83
CA GLY A 534 12.87 -11.02 -20.32
C GLY A 534 13.61 -9.83 -19.68
N ILE A 535 12.90 -8.70 -19.61
CA ILE A 535 13.40 -7.42 -19.11
C ILE A 535 13.28 -7.41 -17.58
N ARG A 536 14.40 -7.40 -16.85
CA ARG A 536 14.40 -7.38 -15.38
C ARG A 536 14.05 -6.00 -14.81
N VAL A 537 13.06 -5.95 -13.92
CA VAL A 537 12.76 -4.79 -13.06
C VAL A 537 12.55 -5.26 -11.62
N GLY A 538 13.54 -5.00 -10.76
CA GLY A 538 13.56 -5.50 -9.38
C GLY A 538 13.68 -7.03 -9.32
N ARG A 539 12.68 -7.69 -8.73
CA ARG A 539 12.50 -9.15 -8.67
C ARG A 539 11.65 -9.73 -9.81
N SER A 540 11.13 -8.89 -10.71
CA SER A 540 10.27 -9.32 -11.80
C SER A 540 10.97 -9.30 -13.16
N PHE A 541 10.58 -10.19 -14.06
CA PHE A 541 11.08 -10.28 -15.44
C PHE A 541 9.90 -10.19 -16.42
N TYR A 542 9.92 -9.17 -17.27
CA TYR A 542 8.82 -8.81 -18.16
C TYR A 542 9.06 -9.31 -19.58
N ARG A 543 8.02 -9.88 -20.20
CA ARG A 543 8.03 -10.30 -21.61
C ARG A 543 7.29 -9.25 -22.44
N LYS A 544 7.87 -8.85 -23.57
CA LYS A 544 7.18 -8.07 -24.61
C LYS A 544 5.99 -8.90 -25.13
N PRO A 545 4.74 -8.43 -25.01
CA PRO A 545 3.57 -9.22 -25.37
C PRO A 545 3.41 -9.30 -26.90
N ALA A 546 2.65 -10.29 -27.39
CA ALA A 546 2.27 -10.36 -28.80
C ALA A 546 1.20 -9.32 -29.17
N GLU A 547 0.31 -9.00 -28.22
CA GLU A 547 -0.72 -7.96 -28.34
C GLU A 547 -0.51 -6.89 -27.26
N PHE A 548 -0.53 -5.62 -27.64
CA PHE A 548 -0.26 -4.50 -26.73
C PHE A 548 -1.53 -4.02 -26.03
N TYR A 549 -1.50 -3.94 -24.69
CA TYR A 549 -2.56 -3.30 -23.91
C TYR A 549 -2.22 -1.82 -23.66
N ASP A 550 -2.86 -0.93 -24.41
CA ASP A 550 -2.69 0.52 -24.32
C ASP A 550 -3.13 1.08 -22.94
N LEU A 551 -2.21 1.77 -22.25
CA LEU A 551 -2.44 2.47 -21.00
C LEU A 551 -2.74 3.97 -21.18
N GLY A 552 -2.64 4.51 -22.40
CA GLY A 552 -2.81 5.93 -22.73
C GLY A 552 -1.56 6.78 -22.42
N ASP A 553 -1.54 8.00 -22.95
CA ASP A 553 -0.40 8.94 -22.92
C ASP A 553 0.93 8.36 -23.45
N GLY A 554 0.87 7.47 -24.44
CA GLY A 554 2.04 6.82 -25.03
C GLY A 554 2.62 5.64 -24.22
N TYR A 555 1.86 5.08 -23.27
CA TYR A 555 2.26 3.90 -22.50
C TYR A 555 1.51 2.64 -22.91
N GLU A 556 2.21 1.51 -22.90
CA GLU A 556 1.68 0.14 -23.01
C GLU A 556 2.01 -0.66 -21.75
N MET A 557 1.31 -1.78 -21.53
CA MET A 557 1.49 -2.62 -20.35
C MET A 557 2.11 -3.97 -20.69
N TYR A 558 3.25 -4.29 -20.08
CA TYR A 558 3.85 -5.63 -20.16
C TYR A 558 3.49 -6.44 -18.90
N THR A 559 3.30 -7.75 -19.10
CA THR A 559 3.12 -8.72 -18.02
C THR A 559 4.44 -9.46 -17.81
N GLY A 560 4.81 -9.69 -16.55
CA GLY A 560 6.07 -10.32 -16.19
C GLY A 560 5.93 -11.21 -14.96
N ILE A 561 6.81 -12.21 -14.86
CA ILE A 561 6.84 -13.10 -13.71
C ILE A 561 7.58 -12.42 -12.55
N TYR A 562 6.98 -12.45 -11.37
CA TYR A 562 7.69 -12.32 -10.09
C TYR A 562 8.08 -13.71 -9.63
N GLN A 563 9.30 -13.88 -9.12
CA GLN A 563 9.72 -15.12 -8.43
C GLN A 563 10.48 -14.80 -7.15
N ALA A 564 10.32 -15.64 -6.12
CA ALA A 564 11.15 -15.62 -4.90
C ALA A 564 11.22 -16.99 -4.23
N ALA A 565 12.41 -17.39 -3.78
CA ALA A 565 12.58 -18.58 -2.97
C ALA A 565 11.96 -18.39 -1.57
N ILE A 566 11.20 -19.38 -1.11
CA ILE A 566 10.53 -19.42 0.18
C ILE A 566 10.97 -20.70 0.90
N LEU A 567 11.32 -20.58 2.16
CA LEU A 567 11.56 -21.71 3.07
C LEU A 567 10.29 -21.93 3.90
N GLY A 568 9.55 -23.00 3.59
CA GLY A 568 8.40 -23.49 4.35
C GLY A 568 8.81 -24.69 5.20
N GLU A 569 7.99 -25.73 5.26
CA GLU A 569 8.41 -27.06 5.71
C GLU A 569 9.28 -27.79 4.66
N VAL A 570 9.32 -27.28 3.43
CA VAL A 570 10.30 -27.63 2.38
C VAL A 570 10.72 -26.35 1.60
N PRO A 571 11.79 -26.40 0.78
CA PRO A 571 12.11 -25.34 -0.18
C PRO A 571 11.05 -25.21 -1.29
N LEU A 572 10.56 -23.99 -1.52
CA LEU A 572 9.45 -23.67 -2.43
C LEU A 572 9.78 -22.42 -3.27
N LEU A 573 9.31 -22.36 -4.51
CA LEU A 573 9.42 -21.18 -5.37
C LEU A 573 8.06 -20.48 -5.53
N ASN A 574 7.90 -19.31 -4.92
CA ASN A 574 6.70 -18.48 -5.04
C ASN A 574 6.72 -17.71 -6.36
N VAL A 575 5.68 -17.87 -7.19
CA VAL A 575 5.56 -17.28 -8.53
C VAL A 575 4.25 -16.51 -8.70
N ASP A 576 4.27 -15.25 -9.13
CA ASP A 576 3.06 -14.43 -9.32
C ASP A 576 3.19 -13.53 -10.56
N ILE A 577 2.05 -13.08 -11.11
CA ILE A 577 2.07 -12.07 -12.17
C ILE A 577 2.31 -10.67 -11.61
N SER A 578 3.18 -9.94 -12.27
CA SER A 578 3.41 -8.51 -12.12
C SER A 578 3.13 -7.79 -13.45
N HIS A 579 2.64 -6.55 -13.38
CA HIS A 579 2.31 -5.74 -14.54
C HIS A 579 3.05 -4.41 -14.42
N LYS A 580 3.55 -3.89 -15.54
CA LYS A 580 4.30 -2.63 -15.56
C LYS A 580 4.06 -1.86 -16.86
N SER A 581 4.04 -0.53 -16.74
CA SER A 581 4.09 0.42 -17.84
C SER A 581 5.46 0.48 -18.52
N PHE A 582 5.43 0.43 -19.84
CA PHE A 582 6.53 0.66 -20.77
C PHE A 582 6.11 1.74 -21.79
N PRO A 583 7.03 2.56 -22.32
CA PRO A 583 6.72 3.45 -23.45
C PRO A 583 6.34 2.64 -24.69
N LYS A 584 5.23 3.01 -25.34
CA LYS A 584 4.74 2.39 -26.58
C LYS A 584 5.73 2.65 -27.71
N THR A 585 6.11 1.59 -28.43
CA THR A 585 7.09 1.68 -29.53
C THR A 585 6.43 2.24 -30.78
N GLN A 586 6.56 3.54 -31.04
CA GLN A 586 5.94 4.22 -32.18
C GLN A 586 6.68 5.48 -32.64
N SER A 587 6.41 5.97 -33.85
CA SER A 587 6.94 7.26 -34.33
C SER A 587 6.38 8.43 -33.53
N LEU A 588 7.14 9.53 -33.42
CA LEU A 588 6.64 10.72 -32.74
C LEU A 588 5.48 11.38 -33.49
N ILE A 589 5.44 11.26 -34.82
CA ILE A 589 4.30 11.68 -35.64
C ILE A 589 3.02 10.92 -35.27
N GLN A 590 3.10 9.60 -35.06
CA GLN A 590 1.95 8.81 -34.60
C GLN A 590 1.53 9.18 -33.18
N TYR A 591 2.48 9.33 -32.26
CA TYR A 591 2.20 9.77 -30.88
C TYR A 591 1.52 11.16 -30.83
N LEU A 592 1.96 12.11 -31.66
CA LEU A 592 1.35 13.44 -31.74
C LEU A 592 -0.08 13.40 -32.27
N LYS A 593 -0.35 12.57 -33.29
CA LYS A 593 -1.70 12.33 -33.80
C LYS A 593 -2.61 11.69 -32.75
N GLU A 594 -2.10 10.72 -31.98
CA GLU A 594 -2.80 10.13 -30.82
C GLU A 594 -3.09 11.14 -29.70
N CYS A 595 -2.24 12.16 -29.54
CA CYS A 595 -2.48 13.30 -28.65
C CYS A 595 -3.34 14.43 -29.24
N GLY A 596 -3.89 14.28 -30.45
CA GLY A 596 -4.72 15.31 -31.10
C GLY A 596 -3.96 16.58 -31.51
N ILE A 597 -2.68 16.46 -31.83
CA ILE A 597 -1.83 17.56 -32.29
C ILE A 597 -1.80 17.59 -33.83
N ASP A 598 -2.10 18.76 -34.42
CA ASP A 598 -1.88 19.02 -35.85
C ASP A 598 -0.38 19.02 -36.15
N THR A 599 0.11 17.97 -36.80
CA THR A 599 1.54 17.79 -37.12
C THR A 599 2.04 18.75 -38.20
N ASN A 600 1.16 19.51 -38.86
CA ASN A 600 1.55 20.47 -39.89
C ASN A 600 1.91 21.86 -39.35
N ARG A 601 1.70 22.10 -38.04
CA ARG A 601 1.90 23.41 -37.38
C ARG A 601 2.92 23.33 -36.25
N THR A 602 3.45 24.50 -35.88
CA THR A 602 4.26 24.63 -34.66
C THR A 602 3.39 24.48 -33.40
N ILE A 603 3.89 23.73 -32.42
CA ILE A 603 3.28 23.53 -31.10
C ILE A 603 3.66 24.72 -30.22
N GLU A 604 3.02 25.86 -30.46
CA GLU A 604 3.27 27.13 -29.73
C GLU A 604 2.52 27.19 -28.37
N ASP A 605 1.49 26.35 -28.19
CA ASP A 605 0.76 26.19 -26.93
C ASP A 605 1.66 25.58 -25.82
N TYR A 606 1.99 26.41 -24.83
CA TYR A 606 2.81 26.03 -23.67
C TYR A 606 2.24 24.84 -22.89
N TYR A 607 0.92 24.73 -22.72
CA TYR A 607 0.31 23.65 -21.94
C TYR A 607 0.35 22.33 -22.70
N LYS A 608 0.11 22.33 -24.02
CA LYS A 608 0.29 21.15 -24.88
C LYS A 608 1.76 20.71 -24.91
N LYS A 609 2.69 21.64 -25.17
CA LYS A 609 4.15 21.39 -25.16
C LYS A 609 4.61 20.80 -23.82
N LYS A 610 4.15 21.36 -22.69
CA LYS A 610 4.40 20.86 -21.32
C LYS A 610 3.77 19.49 -21.02
N THR A 611 2.64 19.16 -21.65
CA THR A 611 1.98 17.86 -21.47
C THR A 611 2.71 16.76 -22.22
N LEU A 612 3.02 16.97 -23.50
CA LEU A 612 3.85 16.07 -24.31
C LEU A 612 5.22 15.82 -23.66
N LEU A 613 5.81 16.87 -23.08
CA LEU A 613 7.11 16.79 -22.41
C LEU A 613 7.09 15.95 -21.12
N GLN A 614 5.96 15.77 -20.43
CA GLN A 614 5.87 14.90 -19.24
C GLN A 614 6.10 13.42 -19.59
N PHE A 615 5.64 13.00 -20.76
CA PHE A 615 6.03 11.72 -21.36
C PHE A 615 7.46 11.82 -21.90
N LEU A 616 7.67 12.59 -22.96
CA LEU A 616 8.86 12.52 -23.81
C LEU A 616 10.18 12.83 -23.09
N LYS A 617 10.21 13.76 -22.13
CA LYS A 617 11.46 14.18 -21.46
C LYS A 617 12.19 12.98 -20.88
N GLY A 618 13.49 12.83 -21.15
CA GLY A 618 14.35 11.76 -20.62
C GLY A 618 14.09 10.35 -21.17
N ILE A 619 13.08 10.15 -22.01
CA ILE A 619 12.90 8.92 -22.80
C ILE A 619 14.02 8.84 -23.85
N ASP A 620 14.44 7.62 -24.19
CA ASP A 620 15.30 7.37 -25.35
C ASP A 620 14.44 7.17 -26.61
N ILE A 621 14.76 7.93 -27.65
CA ILE A 621 14.20 7.78 -28.99
C ILE A 621 15.23 7.13 -29.91
N VAL A 622 14.79 6.36 -30.90
CA VAL A 622 15.61 6.04 -32.08
C VAL A 622 15.43 7.18 -33.07
N TYR A 623 16.53 7.87 -33.38
CA TYR A 623 16.61 8.77 -34.52
C TYR A 623 17.15 8.00 -35.72
N ALA A 624 16.33 7.89 -36.77
CA ALA A 624 16.64 7.22 -38.03
C ALA A 624 16.71 8.28 -39.14
N PRO A 625 17.90 8.81 -39.49
CA PRO A 625 18.02 9.86 -40.50
C PRO A 625 17.65 9.34 -41.91
N PRO A 626 17.38 10.24 -42.87
CA PRO A 626 17.16 9.87 -44.27
C PRO A 626 18.34 9.08 -44.86
N ALA A 627 18.06 8.20 -45.82
CA ALA A 627 19.09 7.38 -46.46
C ALA A 627 20.23 8.20 -47.10
N SER A 628 19.93 9.40 -47.60
CA SER A 628 20.90 10.35 -48.17
C SER A 628 21.97 10.85 -47.18
N PHE A 629 21.80 10.64 -45.88
CA PHE A 629 22.81 10.93 -44.86
C PHE A 629 23.81 9.78 -44.64
N GLY A 630 23.61 8.61 -45.26
CA GLY A 630 24.50 7.44 -45.14
C GLY A 630 24.65 6.90 -43.70
N ALA A 631 23.76 7.28 -42.78
CA ALA A 631 23.99 7.18 -41.34
C ALA A 631 23.04 6.20 -40.65
N LEU A 632 23.60 5.18 -39.99
CA LEU A 632 22.80 4.22 -39.21
C LEU A 632 21.97 4.90 -38.09
N PRO A 633 20.76 4.39 -37.79
CA PRO A 633 19.92 4.88 -36.69
C PRO A 633 20.63 4.89 -35.34
N LYS A 634 20.35 5.89 -34.50
CA LYS A 634 21.05 6.14 -33.23
C LYS A 634 20.03 6.37 -32.11
N LYS A 635 20.16 5.64 -30.99
CA LYS A 635 19.41 5.94 -29.76
C LYS A 635 19.90 7.27 -29.16
N LYS A 636 18.97 8.14 -28.79
CA LYS A 636 19.18 9.54 -28.34
C LYS A 636 18.22 9.86 -27.19
N LYS A 637 18.70 10.51 -26.13
CA LYS A 637 17.84 10.91 -25.00
C LYS A 637 17.20 12.28 -25.23
N VAL A 638 15.88 12.35 -25.11
CA VAL A 638 15.13 13.61 -25.19
C VAL A 638 15.47 14.50 -23.99
N LEU A 639 15.85 15.74 -24.23
CA LEU A 639 16.00 16.78 -23.21
C LEU A 639 14.76 17.68 -23.15
N ASP A 640 14.31 18.14 -24.31
CA ASP A 640 13.21 19.08 -24.46
C ASP A 640 12.56 19.03 -25.86
N ILE A 641 11.45 19.74 -26.05
CA ILE A 641 10.87 20.06 -27.36
C ILE A 641 11.41 21.43 -27.77
N GLY A 642 12.19 21.48 -28.85
CA GLY A 642 12.79 22.72 -29.37
C GLY A 642 11.79 23.55 -30.20
N ASP A 643 12.30 24.24 -31.20
CA ASP A 643 11.51 24.99 -32.19
C ASP A 643 11.46 24.26 -33.53
N ALA A 644 10.71 24.79 -34.49
CA ALA A 644 10.54 24.17 -35.81
C ALA A 644 11.86 24.10 -36.60
N PRO A 645 12.07 23.11 -37.49
CA PRO A 645 13.24 23.05 -38.38
C PRO A 645 13.50 24.35 -39.14
N ALA A 646 12.44 25.00 -39.64
CA ALA A 646 12.53 26.29 -40.33
C ALA A 646 12.90 27.48 -39.43
N LYS A 647 12.70 27.38 -38.10
CA LYS A 647 13.04 28.41 -37.10
C LYS A 647 14.36 28.10 -36.35
N THR A 648 14.90 26.90 -36.48
CA THR A 648 16.06 26.41 -35.70
C THR A 648 17.35 26.52 -36.49
N PHE A 649 18.24 27.44 -36.09
CA PHE A 649 19.54 27.67 -36.73
C PHE A 649 20.70 26.98 -36.00
N PHE A 650 21.71 26.58 -36.76
CA PHE A 650 22.99 26.09 -36.27
C PHE A 650 24.12 26.46 -37.26
N THR A 651 25.37 26.24 -36.86
CA THR A 651 26.55 26.50 -37.71
C THR A 651 27.16 25.17 -38.12
N LEU A 652 27.53 25.05 -39.40
CA LEU A 652 28.32 23.93 -39.94
C LEU A 652 29.80 24.06 -39.56
N ASP A 653 30.56 22.99 -39.76
CA ASP A 653 32.01 22.96 -39.46
C ASP A 653 32.83 23.89 -40.40
N ASP A 654 32.26 24.30 -41.53
CA ASP A 654 32.78 25.31 -42.46
C ASP A 654 32.44 26.78 -42.06
N GLY A 655 31.73 26.99 -40.95
CA GLY A 655 31.29 28.30 -40.48
C GLY A 655 29.96 28.79 -41.03
N THR A 656 29.35 28.09 -42.00
CA THR A 656 28.05 28.46 -42.59
C THR A 656 26.92 28.32 -41.57
N LYS A 657 26.19 29.40 -41.33
CA LYS A 657 24.99 29.38 -40.47
C LYS A 657 23.75 29.09 -41.32
N MET A 658 23.08 27.97 -41.03
CA MET A 658 21.84 27.57 -41.73
C MET A 658 20.78 27.04 -40.76
N ASN A 659 19.53 26.92 -41.22
CA ASN A 659 18.47 26.27 -40.44
C ASN A 659 18.35 24.77 -40.74
N VAL A 660 17.69 24.04 -39.86
CA VAL A 660 17.55 22.57 -39.95
C VAL A 660 16.73 22.14 -41.17
N LYS A 661 15.73 22.93 -41.60
CA LYS A 661 14.97 22.62 -42.84
C LYS A 661 15.89 22.62 -44.06
N ASP A 662 16.65 23.70 -44.25
CA ASP A 662 17.46 23.91 -45.45
C ASP A 662 18.72 23.04 -45.45
N TYR A 663 19.22 22.63 -44.27
CA TYR A 663 20.25 21.59 -44.14
C TYR A 663 19.80 20.22 -44.62
N PHE A 664 18.56 19.81 -44.30
CA PHE A 664 18.05 18.52 -44.80
C PHE A 664 17.81 18.59 -46.31
N ALA A 665 17.33 19.73 -46.83
CA ALA A 665 17.19 19.96 -48.26
C ALA A 665 18.53 19.89 -49.00
N SER A 666 19.61 20.51 -48.49
CA SER A 666 20.96 20.42 -49.09
C SER A 666 21.61 19.02 -48.98
N LYS A 667 21.02 18.12 -48.17
CA LYS A 667 21.31 16.69 -48.12
C LYS A 667 20.22 15.83 -48.78
N GLY A 668 19.50 16.38 -49.77
CA GLY A 668 18.56 15.64 -50.62
C GLY A 668 17.29 15.17 -49.91
N CYS A 669 16.88 15.82 -48.82
CA CYS A 669 15.70 15.44 -48.04
C CYS A 669 14.79 16.65 -47.76
N THR A 670 13.69 16.77 -48.50
CA THR A 670 12.62 17.72 -48.18
C THR A 670 11.82 17.20 -46.98
N LEU A 671 11.82 17.95 -45.88
CA LEU A 671 11.02 17.64 -44.68
C LEU A 671 9.52 17.70 -45.00
N GLN A 672 8.73 16.72 -44.54
CA GLN A 672 7.27 16.76 -44.65
C GLN A 672 6.65 17.70 -43.61
N TYR A 673 7.33 17.86 -42.45
CA TYR A 673 6.82 18.65 -41.32
C TYR A 673 7.78 19.78 -40.91
N PRO A 674 8.16 20.71 -41.83
CA PRO A 674 9.18 21.74 -41.57
C PRO A 674 8.81 22.77 -40.49
N TYR A 675 7.53 22.86 -40.14
CA TYR A 675 6.98 23.75 -39.10
C TYR A 675 6.68 23.04 -37.77
N LEU A 676 6.77 21.71 -37.70
CA LEU A 676 6.62 20.95 -36.45
C LEU A 676 7.89 21.05 -35.62
N ASN A 677 7.79 21.21 -34.30
CA ASN A 677 8.96 21.39 -33.44
C ASN A 677 9.97 20.21 -33.54
N CYS A 678 11.25 20.51 -33.39
CA CYS A 678 12.30 19.49 -33.24
C CYS A 678 12.27 18.87 -31.83
N ILE A 679 12.76 17.64 -31.71
CA ILE A 679 13.28 17.14 -30.43
C ILE A 679 14.65 17.77 -30.17
N THR A 680 14.87 18.24 -28.95
CA THR A 680 16.20 18.61 -28.44
C THR A 680 16.81 17.40 -27.73
N SER A 681 18.00 16.97 -28.17
CA SER A 681 18.81 15.89 -27.60
C SER A 681 20.24 16.39 -27.32
N GLY A 682 21.08 15.60 -26.65
CA GLY A 682 22.53 15.86 -26.52
C GLY A 682 22.94 16.11 -25.08
N SER A 683 23.80 17.10 -24.86
CA SER A 683 24.05 17.68 -23.53
C SER A 683 23.42 19.08 -23.44
N THR A 684 23.34 19.65 -22.24
CA THR A 684 22.87 21.03 -22.04
C THR A 684 23.72 22.03 -22.83
N THR A 685 25.01 21.76 -22.97
CA THR A 685 26.01 22.58 -23.67
C THR A 685 26.03 22.35 -25.18
N LYS A 686 25.97 21.09 -25.64
CA LYS A 686 25.88 20.73 -27.08
C LYS A 686 24.53 20.08 -27.36
N LYS A 687 23.54 20.95 -27.53
CA LYS A 687 22.18 20.60 -27.97
C LYS A 687 22.20 20.16 -29.44
N ILE A 688 21.35 19.20 -29.78
CA ILE A 688 21.16 18.63 -31.11
C ILE A 688 19.66 18.71 -31.40
N ALA A 689 19.27 19.42 -32.45
CA ALA A 689 17.90 19.44 -32.96
C ALA A 689 17.68 18.25 -33.90
N LEU A 690 16.56 17.53 -33.72
CA LEU A 690 16.17 16.37 -34.52
C LEU A 690 14.72 16.56 -34.99
N PRO A 691 14.42 16.58 -36.31
CA PRO A 691 13.04 16.63 -36.80
C PRO A 691 12.23 15.44 -36.30
N MET A 692 10.99 15.67 -35.85
CA MET A 692 10.16 14.63 -35.21
C MET A 692 9.76 13.49 -36.16
N GLU A 693 9.78 13.72 -37.48
CA GLU A 693 9.44 12.72 -38.49
C GLU A 693 10.44 11.57 -38.56
N PHE A 694 11.71 11.83 -38.23
CA PHE A 694 12.80 10.84 -38.17
C PHE A 694 12.99 10.25 -36.77
N CYS A 695 12.05 10.49 -35.85
CA CYS A 695 12.13 10.08 -34.45
C CYS A 695 11.05 9.06 -34.08
N SER A 696 11.43 8.01 -33.37
CA SER A 696 10.51 7.04 -32.76
C SER A 696 10.88 6.74 -31.32
N VAL A 697 9.91 6.40 -30.47
CA VAL A 697 10.13 5.93 -29.10
C VAL A 697 10.84 4.57 -29.15
N ALA A 698 11.98 4.43 -28.48
CA ALA A 698 12.71 3.17 -28.46
C ALA A 698 11.98 2.10 -27.64
N GLU A 699 12.07 0.83 -28.05
CA GLU A 699 11.47 -0.29 -27.34
C GLU A 699 12.17 -0.64 -26.01
N ASP A 700 11.48 -1.48 -25.21
CA ASP A 700 11.97 -2.15 -23.99
C ASP A 700 12.48 -1.21 -22.87
N GLN A 701 12.03 0.04 -22.88
CA GLN A 701 12.46 1.06 -21.94
C GLN A 701 11.80 0.96 -20.56
N VAL A 702 12.60 0.65 -19.55
CA VAL A 702 12.19 0.66 -18.14
C VAL A 702 12.21 2.09 -17.59
N LEU A 703 11.05 2.76 -17.52
CA LEU A 703 10.91 4.03 -16.81
C LEU A 703 10.66 3.84 -15.31
N ASN A 704 11.39 4.59 -14.48
CA ASN A 704 11.27 4.64 -13.02
C ASN A 704 10.49 5.88 -12.56
N ARG A 705 9.34 6.15 -13.21
CA ARG A 705 8.41 7.24 -12.84
C ARG A 705 7.21 6.68 -12.09
N LYS A 706 6.40 7.57 -11.51
CA LYS A 706 5.05 7.23 -11.04
C LYS A 706 4.09 7.30 -12.23
N ASP A 707 3.33 6.24 -12.46
CA ASP A 707 2.25 6.22 -13.45
C ASP A 707 1.16 7.26 -13.12
N GLY A 708 0.53 7.79 -14.17
CA GLY A 708 -0.62 8.68 -14.07
C GLY A 708 -1.89 7.95 -13.67
N ASN A 709 -2.91 8.71 -13.26
CA ASN A 709 -4.18 8.14 -12.78
C ASN A 709 -4.88 7.28 -13.85
N MET A 710 -4.74 7.61 -15.14
CA MET A 710 -5.31 6.83 -16.25
C MET A 710 -4.60 5.48 -16.41
N GLN A 711 -3.26 5.47 -16.47
CA GLN A 711 -2.45 4.26 -16.63
C GLN A 711 -2.70 3.30 -15.47
N VAL A 712 -2.69 3.80 -14.23
CA VAL A 712 -3.00 3.00 -13.03
C VAL A 712 -4.44 2.47 -13.05
N SER A 713 -5.40 3.28 -13.49
CA SER A 713 -6.82 2.88 -13.61
C SER A 713 -7.00 1.73 -14.61
N LYS A 714 -6.44 1.85 -15.82
CA LYS A 714 -6.45 0.79 -16.85
C LYS A 714 -5.70 -0.46 -16.39
N MET A 715 -4.50 -0.32 -15.81
CA MET A 715 -3.69 -1.44 -15.33
C MET A 715 -4.37 -2.22 -14.20
N ILE A 716 -5.10 -1.55 -13.31
CA ILE A 716 -5.93 -2.22 -12.28
C ILE A 716 -7.11 -2.95 -12.91
N LYS A 717 -7.76 -2.36 -13.93
CA LYS A 717 -8.85 -3.03 -14.65
C LYS A 717 -8.38 -4.29 -15.38
N TYR A 718 -7.18 -4.30 -15.97
CA TYR A 718 -6.59 -5.48 -16.60
C TYR A 718 -6.12 -6.55 -15.60
N SER A 719 -5.39 -6.14 -14.55
CA SER A 719 -4.77 -7.06 -13.58
C SER A 719 -5.74 -7.69 -12.56
N ALA A 720 -7.01 -7.27 -12.60
CA ALA A 720 -8.13 -7.78 -11.80
C ALA A 720 -8.67 -9.12 -12.35
N THR A 721 -7.81 -10.11 -12.43
CA THR A 721 -8.06 -11.45 -13.01
C THR A 721 -8.65 -12.42 -11.99
N SER A 722 -9.40 -13.44 -12.44
CA SER A 722 -9.84 -14.56 -11.59
C SER A 722 -8.64 -15.40 -11.11
N THR A 723 -8.82 -16.28 -10.12
CA THR A 723 -7.82 -17.29 -9.76
C THR A 723 -7.41 -18.14 -10.96
N ASN A 724 -8.39 -18.66 -11.72
CA ASN A 724 -8.17 -19.49 -12.90
C ASN A 724 -7.35 -18.74 -13.97
N GLU A 725 -7.73 -17.50 -14.30
CA GLU A 725 -7.02 -16.68 -15.28
C GLU A 725 -5.61 -16.30 -14.78
N ARG A 726 -5.46 -15.98 -13.48
CA ARG A 726 -4.14 -15.73 -12.88
C ARG A 726 -3.25 -16.97 -12.94
N LYS A 727 -3.75 -18.16 -12.61
CA LYS A 727 -3.00 -19.42 -12.71
C LYS A 727 -2.52 -19.62 -14.14
N ASN A 728 -3.40 -19.51 -15.13
CA ASN A 728 -3.05 -19.66 -16.54
C ASN A 728 -1.96 -18.66 -16.97
N LYS A 729 -2.06 -17.38 -16.58
CA LYS A 729 -1.02 -16.38 -16.87
C LYS A 729 0.32 -16.68 -16.18
N ILE A 730 0.32 -17.23 -14.95
CA ILE A 730 1.55 -17.66 -14.25
C ILE A 730 2.19 -18.86 -14.96
N MET A 731 1.40 -19.91 -15.26
CA MET A 731 1.92 -21.13 -15.90
C MET A 731 2.44 -20.85 -17.32
N ASN A 732 1.78 -19.99 -18.09
CA ASN A 732 2.26 -19.57 -19.41
C ASN A 732 3.59 -18.80 -19.34
N LEU A 733 3.85 -18.06 -18.25
CA LEU A 733 5.15 -17.42 -18.02
C LEU A 733 6.22 -18.43 -17.61
N MET A 734 5.90 -19.40 -16.73
CA MET A 734 6.84 -20.49 -16.40
C MET A 734 7.24 -21.29 -17.66
N ALA A 735 6.28 -21.62 -18.51
CA ALA A 735 6.53 -22.30 -19.79
C ALA A 735 7.34 -21.45 -20.78
N HIS A 736 7.28 -20.12 -20.71
CA HIS A 736 8.15 -19.22 -21.49
C HIS A 736 9.57 -19.18 -20.94
N PHE A 737 9.73 -19.09 -19.62
CA PHE A 737 11.02 -18.90 -18.96
C PHE A 737 11.85 -20.19 -18.79
N ARG A 738 11.22 -21.38 -18.91
CA ARG A 738 11.88 -22.69 -19.12
C ARG A 738 13.02 -22.98 -18.12
N HIS A 739 12.79 -22.68 -16.84
CA HIS A 739 13.78 -22.84 -15.76
C HIS A 739 14.44 -24.22 -15.72
N ASN A 740 13.67 -25.29 -15.87
CA ASN A 740 14.17 -26.67 -15.82
C ASN A 740 15.02 -27.07 -17.04
N GLU A 741 15.01 -26.30 -18.13
CA GLU A 741 15.88 -26.53 -19.30
C GLU A 741 17.22 -25.81 -19.16
N ASN A 742 17.32 -24.79 -18.30
CA ASN A 742 18.50 -23.96 -18.19
C ASN A 742 19.68 -24.72 -17.56
N LEU A 743 20.82 -24.74 -18.26
CA LEU A 743 22.03 -25.43 -17.82
C LEU A 743 22.48 -24.98 -16.42
N THR A 744 22.50 -23.68 -16.14
CA THR A 744 22.92 -23.16 -14.83
C THR A 744 22.04 -23.67 -13.69
N ILE A 745 20.71 -23.62 -13.85
CA ILE A 745 19.76 -24.12 -12.84
C ILE A 745 19.93 -25.63 -12.63
N ARG A 746 20.03 -26.41 -13.72
CA ARG A 746 20.24 -27.87 -13.67
C ARG A 746 21.57 -28.26 -13.02
N SER A 747 22.67 -27.60 -13.36
CA SER A 747 23.99 -27.90 -12.80
C SER A 747 24.05 -27.62 -11.30
N PHE A 748 23.38 -26.57 -10.81
CA PHE A 748 23.21 -26.30 -9.38
C PHE A 748 22.27 -27.31 -8.68
N GLY A 749 21.83 -28.37 -9.35
CA GLY A 749 21.05 -29.47 -8.78
C GLY A 749 19.60 -29.12 -8.46
N ILE A 750 19.07 -28.04 -9.05
CA ILE A 750 17.72 -27.54 -8.81
C ILE A 750 16.75 -28.12 -9.86
N GLN A 751 15.60 -28.61 -9.40
CA GLN A 751 14.48 -28.99 -10.27
C GLN A 751 13.16 -28.45 -9.70
N LEU A 752 12.40 -27.72 -10.52
CA LEU A 752 11.12 -27.15 -10.12
C LEU A 752 9.95 -28.06 -10.52
N GLY A 753 8.94 -28.18 -9.65
CA GLY A 753 7.68 -28.86 -9.94
C GLY A 753 6.89 -28.15 -11.05
N GLY A 754 6.25 -28.93 -11.92
CA GLY A 754 5.49 -28.41 -13.07
C GLY A 754 4.11 -27.83 -12.74
N ASN A 755 3.66 -27.89 -11.48
CA ASN A 755 2.33 -27.47 -11.04
C ASN A 755 2.39 -26.70 -9.72
N PHE A 756 1.31 -25.97 -9.43
CA PHE A 756 1.05 -25.37 -8.13
C PHE A 756 0.89 -26.46 -7.06
N ILE A 757 1.58 -26.33 -5.93
CA ILE A 757 1.43 -27.24 -4.79
C ILE A 757 0.00 -27.20 -4.24
N LYS A 758 -0.47 -28.35 -3.75
CA LYS A 758 -1.74 -28.47 -3.00
C LYS A 758 -1.44 -28.40 -1.50
N VAL A 759 -2.22 -27.61 -0.77
CA VAL A 759 -2.11 -27.47 0.69
C VAL A 759 -3.44 -27.75 1.36
N HIS A 760 -3.38 -28.31 2.56
CA HIS A 760 -4.53 -28.33 3.45
C HIS A 760 -4.80 -26.92 4.00
N PHE A 761 -6.07 -26.59 4.16
CA PHE A 761 -6.52 -25.37 4.82
C PHE A 761 -7.67 -25.69 5.78
N ARG A 762 -7.90 -24.79 6.76
CA ARG A 762 -9.09 -24.84 7.62
C ARG A 762 -9.94 -23.60 7.39
N LEU A 763 -11.25 -23.78 7.27
CA LEU A 763 -12.23 -22.71 7.19
C LEU A 763 -12.74 -22.39 8.60
N LEU A 764 -12.28 -21.28 9.17
CA LEU A 764 -12.77 -20.79 10.46
C LEU A 764 -14.24 -20.32 10.34
N PRO A 765 -15.11 -20.63 11.31
CA PRO A 765 -16.47 -20.10 11.32
C PRO A 765 -16.47 -18.59 11.63
N PRO A 766 -17.20 -17.76 10.85
CA PRO A 766 -17.36 -16.35 11.16
C PRO A 766 -18.09 -16.15 12.50
N PRO A 767 -17.70 -15.13 13.31
CA PRO A 767 -18.32 -14.84 14.59
C PRO A 767 -19.77 -14.38 14.43
N GLU A 768 -20.58 -14.55 15.48
CA GLU A 768 -21.80 -13.74 15.62
C GLU A 768 -21.46 -12.31 16.08
N LEU A 769 -22.17 -11.33 15.51
CA LEU A 769 -21.97 -9.91 15.75
C LEU A 769 -23.20 -9.31 16.43
N GLU A 770 -23.03 -8.78 17.64
CA GLU A 770 -24.10 -8.33 18.52
C GLU A 770 -24.39 -6.83 18.37
N TYR A 771 -25.67 -6.52 18.27
CA TYR A 771 -26.26 -5.18 18.18
C TYR A 771 -27.17 -4.93 19.40
N CYS A 772 -27.75 -3.73 19.49
CA CYS A 772 -28.58 -3.35 20.64
C CYS A 772 -29.78 -4.32 20.82
N GLY A 773 -30.12 -4.59 22.10
CA GLY A 773 -31.14 -5.57 22.48
C GLY A 773 -30.74 -7.03 22.28
N GLY A 774 -29.43 -7.35 22.14
CA GLY A 774 -28.94 -8.72 21.99
C GLY A 774 -29.23 -9.35 20.61
N LYS A 775 -29.75 -8.57 19.65
CA LYS A 775 -29.91 -8.99 18.25
C LYS A 775 -28.53 -9.35 17.67
N THR A 776 -28.38 -10.48 16.99
CA THR A 776 -27.12 -10.86 16.32
C THR A 776 -27.24 -10.96 14.80
N ALA A 777 -26.16 -10.58 14.10
CA ALA A 777 -25.90 -10.92 12.71
C ALA A 777 -24.84 -12.04 12.64
N ARG A 778 -24.98 -12.93 11.66
CA ARG A 778 -23.90 -13.84 11.25
C ARG A 778 -23.41 -13.46 9.85
N PRO A 779 -22.12 -13.09 9.68
CA PRO A 779 -21.56 -12.76 8.37
C PRO A 779 -21.70 -13.89 7.35
N ARG A 780 -22.02 -13.53 6.11
CA ARG A 780 -22.00 -14.41 4.94
C ARG A 780 -21.04 -13.79 3.91
N ASP A 781 -20.11 -14.58 3.39
CA ASP A 781 -19.00 -14.14 2.55
C ASP A 781 -18.23 -12.92 3.10
N GLY A 782 -18.03 -12.84 4.42
CA GLY A 782 -17.36 -11.70 5.07
C GLY A 782 -18.11 -10.37 4.91
N ALA A 783 -19.44 -10.40 4.78
CA ALA A 783 -20.32 -9.24 4.80
C ALA A 783 -21.58 -9.53 5.63
N TRP A 784 -22.20 -8.49 6.17
CA TRP A 784 -23.50 -8.61 6.83
C TRP A 784 -24.33 -7.36 6.58
N GLN A 785 -25.65 -7.55 6.54
CA GLN A 785 -26.64 -6.48 6.63
C GLN A 785 -27.77 -6.99 7.51
N LEU A 786 -28.35 -6.07 8.27
CA LEU A 786 -29.52 -6.26 9.10
C LEU A 786 -30.45 -5.09 8.79
N ALA A 787 -31.72 -5.38 8.49
CA ALA A 787 -32.76 -4.37 8.60
C ALA A 787 -33.09 -4.15 10.09
N ASP A 788 -33.58 -2.97 10.42
CA ASP A 788 -34.27 -2.69 11.70
C ASP A 788 -33.47 -3.06 12.97
N VAL A 789 -32.17 -2.74 12.93
CA VAL A 789 -31.26 -2.80 14.08
C VAL A 789 -30.65 -1.44 14.41
N LYS A 790 -30.57 -1.20 15.71
CA LYS A 790 -29.86 -0.07 16.31
C LYS A 790 -28.41 -0.47 16.62
N PHE A 791 -27.49 0.49 16.56
CA PHE A 791 -26.11 0.24 16.97
C PHE A 791 -26.03 -0.14 18.45
N LEU A 792 -25.04 -0.97 18.81
CA LEU A 792 -24.94 -1.60 20.14
C LEU A 792 -24.97 -0.59 21.30
N ASP A 793 -24.24 0.50 21.18
CA ASP A 793 -24.30 1.64 22.10
C ASP A 793 -24.17 2.94 21.32
N THR A 794 -24.91 3.97 21.73
CA THR A 794 -24.86 5.30 21.14
C THR A 794 -24.81 6.35 22.24
N SER A 795 -24.12 7.46 21.97
CA SER A 795 -23.80 8.48 22.97
C SER A 795 -25.04 9.01 23.69
N LYS A 796 -25.07 8.85 25.02
CA LYS A 796 -26.21 9.14 25.91
C LYS A 796 -26.37 10.64 26.17
N VAL A 797 -26.70 11.39 25.12
CA VAL A 797 -27.08 12.81 25.16
C VAL A 797 -28.61 12.90 25.12
N ASN A 798 -29.19 13.80 25.91
CA ASN A 798 -30.64 13.94 26.06
C ASN A 798 -31.28 14.72 24.90
N GLN A 799 -30.69 15.84 24.50
CA GLN A 799 -31.17 16.70 23.39
C GLN A 799 -30.57 16.30 22.02
N GLY A 800 -29.77 15.23 21.98
CA GLY A 800 -28.95 14.87 20.82
C GLY A 800 -27.75 15.80 20.59
N HIS A 801 -26.88 15.43 19.65
CA HIS A 801 -25.71 16.22 19.28
C HIS A 801 -26.08 17.34 18.30
N LYS A 802 -25.83 18.60 18.67
CA LYS A 802 -25.94 19.76 17.76
C LYS A 802 -24.99 19.57 16.57
N TRP A 803 -25.51 19.60 15.34
CA TRP A 803 -24.76 19.23 14.14
C TRP A 803 -25.07 20.12 12.94
N ALA A 804 -24.08 20.32 12.07
CA ALA A 804 -24.19 21.15 10.87
C ALA A 804 -23.65 20.43 9.62
N ILE A 805 -24.18 20.78 8.46
CA ILE A 805 -23.63 20.48 7.14
C ILE A 805 -23.03 21.78 6.59
N VAL A 806 -21.75 21.75 6.20
CA VAL A 806 -21.07 22.91 5.61
C VAL A 806 -20.57 22.62 4.20
N TYR A 807 -20.70 23.60 3.31
CA TYR A 807 -20.35 23.49 1.89
C TYR A 807 -19.69 24.78 1.38
N GLU A 808 -18.83 24.67 0.38
CA GLU A 808 -18.08 25.81 -0.14
C GLU A 808 -18.92 26.63 -1.13
N ASN A 809 -19.02 27.95 -0.89
CA ASN A 809 -19.77 28.90 -1.71
C ASN A 809 -18.94 29.52 -2.86
N LYS A 810 -17.78 28.93 -3.19
CA LYS A 810 -16.88 29.42 -4.25
C LYS A 810 -17.04 28.60 -5.52
N GLY A 811 -17.28 29.27 -6.64
CA GLY A 811 -17.54 28.63 -7.94
C GLY A 811 -19.01 28.28 -8.13
N ARG A 812 -19.31 27.10 -8.67
CA ARG A 812 -20.69 26.62 -8.86
C ARG A 812 -21.17 25.92 -7.58
N PRO A 813 -22.10 26.50 -6.79
CA PRO A 813 -22.57 25.86 -5.58
C PRO A 813 -23.39 24.60 -5.88
N ILE A 814 -23.40 23.67 -4.93
CA ILE A 814 -24.35 22.55 -4.90
C ILE A 814 -25.78 23.09 -4.70
N ASN A 815 -26.77 22.47 -5.34
CA ASN A 815 -28.18 22.84 -5.19
C ASN A 815 -28.62 22.66 -3.72
N ALA A 816 -29.20 23.72 -3.13
CA ALA A 816 -29.71 23.71 -1.76
C ALA A 816 -30.73 22.59 -1.50
N HIS A 817 -31.57 22.26 -2.49
CA HIS A 817 -32.54 21.16 -2.38
C HIS A 817 -31.81 19.81 -2.17
N SER A 818 -30.68 19.59 -2.85
CA SER A 818 -29.87 18.38 -2.69
C SER A 818 -29.11 18.31 -1.36
N LEU A 819 -28.83 19.44 -0.73
CA LEU A 819 -28.32 19.49 0.65
C LEU A 819 -29.41 19.15 1.66
N GLU A 820 -30.62 19.66 1.47
CA GLU A 820 -31.77 19.38 2.35
C GLU A 820 -32.27 17.93 2.20
N ASP A 821 -32.28 17.36 1.00
CA ASP A 821 -32.54 15.92 0.78
C ASP A 821 -31.50 15.05 1.49
N PHE A 822 -30.23 15.45 1.45
CA PHE A 822 -29.15 14.76 2.15
C PHE A 822 -29.27 14.89 3.67
N LYS A 823 -29.63 16.06 4.19
CA LYS A 823 -29.95 16.30 5.61
C LYS A 823 -31.10 15.40 6.08
N LYS A 824 -32.21 15.35 5.33
CA LYS A 824 -33.36 14.46 5.57
C LYS A 824 -32.99 12.97 5.47
N ALA A 825 -32.03 12.60 4.63
CA ALA A 825 -31.51 11.24 4.58
C ALA A 825 -30.67 10.91 5.83
N VAL A 826 -29.77 11.83 6.25
CA VAL A 826 -28.98 11.70 7.48
C VAL A 826 -29.89 11.60 8.72
N GLN A 827 -30.88 12.49 8.88
CA GLN A 827 -31.82 12.48 10.01
C GLN A 827 -32.56 11.15 10.12
N ARG A 828 -33.20 10.69 9.03
CA ARG A 828 -33.97 9.43 9.01
C ARG A 828 -33.10 8.22 9.34
N THR A 829 -31.92 8.09 8.73
CA THR A 829 -31.04 6.94 9.03
C THR A 829 -30.44 7.03 10.43
N ALA A 830 -30.09 8.23 10.91
CA ALA A 830 -29.61 8.42 12.28
C ALA A 830 -30.65 7.93 13.30
N GLN A 831 -31.93 8.28 13.13
CA GLN A 831 -33.04 7.77 13.95
C GLN A 831 -33.17 6.23 13.85
N GLN A 832 -33.11 5.65 12.65
CA GLN A 832 -33.19 4.20 12.43
C GLN A 832 -32.11 3.41 13.18
N VAL A 833 -30.87 3.93 13.24
CA VAL A 833 -29.74 3.27 13.94
C VAL A 833 -29.49 3.76 15.38
N ASP A 834 -30.38 4.61 15.93
CA ASP A 834 -30.30 5.27 17.26
C ASP A 834 -29.09 6.22 17.46
N VAL A 835 -28.54 6.78 16.38
CA VAL A 835 -27.49 7.80 16.46
C VAL A 835 -28.15 9.13 16.82
N ARG A 836 -28.00 9.55 18.08
CA ARG A 836 -28.63 10.75 18.65
C ARG A 836 -28.04 12.07 18.12
N LEU A 837 -28.35 12.42 16.88
CA LEU A 837 -28.21 13.78 16.36
C LEU A 837 -29.41 14.63 16.83
N ALA A 838 -29.20 15.93 17.02
CA ALA A 838 -30.30 16.87 17.26
C ALA A 838 -31.27 16.89 16.07
N GLN A 839 -32.57 17.10 16.33
CA GLN A 839 -33.58 17.13 15.27
C GLN A 839 -33.30 18.24 14.25
N GLU A 840 -32.89 19.41 14.73
CA GLU A 840 -32.39 20.50 13.88
C GLU A 840 -30.94 20.24 13.47
N GLY A 841 -30.72 20.19 12.16
CA GLY A 841 -29.40 20.19 11.54
C GLY A 841 -29.24 21.43 10.66
N GLU A 842 -28.23 22.23 10.92
CA GLU A 842 -27.98 23.47 10.16
C GLU A 842 -27.32 23.18 8.80
N ILE A 843 -27.57 24.02 7.80
CA ILE A 843 -26.85 24.02 6.53
C ILE A 843 -26.18 25.40 6.37
N ARG A 844 -24.86 25.47 6.49
CA ARG A 844 -24.09 26.73 6.47
C ARG A 844 -23.07 26.75 5.33
N GLY A 845 -23.23 27.67 4.39
CA GLY A 845 -22.25 27.90 3.32
C GLY A 845 -21.02 28.65 3.83
N PHE A 846 -19.84 28.39 3.27
CA PHE A 846 -18.59 29.05 3.67
C PHE A 846 -17.74 29.55 2.50
N GLN A 847 -17.00 30.64 2.73
CA GLN A 847 -15.90 31.08 1.87
C GLN A 847 -14.52 30.76 2.46
N ASN A 848 -14.41 30.65 3.79
CA ASN A 848 -13.20 30.26 4.50
C ASN A 848 -13.55 29.14 5.50
N ILE A 849 -12.87 27.99 5.37
CA ILE A 849 -13.09 26.82 6.22
C ILE A 849 -12.59 27.03 7.66
N ASP A 850 -11.64 27.93 7.90
CA ASP A 850 -11.11 28.19 9.23
C ASP A 850 -12.17 28.92 10.10
N TRP A 851 -12.69 30.05 9.61
CA TRP A 851 -13.72 30.84 10.29
C TRP A 851 -14.98 30.04 10.58
N VAL A 852 -15.57 29.36 9.59
CA VAL A 852 -16.82 28.61 9.79
C VAL A 852 -16.67 27.49 10.83
N LEU A 853 -15.50 26.85 10.92
CA LEU A 853 -15.24 25.84 11.95
C LEU A 853 -15.04 26.47 13.33
N GLN A 854 -14.35 27.61 13.42
CA GLN A 854 -14.19 28.36 14.67
C GLN A 854 -15.55 28.82 15.23
N ASP A 855 -16.43 29.35 14.39
CA ASP A 855 -17.73 29.88 14.81
C ASP A 855 -18.67 28.75 15.25
N LEU A 856 -18.77 27.67 14.47
CA LEU A 856 -19.49 26.46 14.88
C LEU A 856 -18.94 25.86 16.20
N ALA A 857 -17.64 25.97 16.47
CA ALA A 857 -17.06 25.52 17.74
C ALA A 857 -17.46 26.42 18.92
N LYS A 858 -17.48 27.75 18.76
CA LYS A 858 -17.99 28.70 19.77
C LYS A 858 -19.48 28.45 20.04
N GLU A 859 -20.25 28.17 19.00
CA GLU A 859 -21.69 27.85 19.05
C GLU A 859 -22.01 26.44 19.56
N GLY A 860 -21.03 25.70 20.08
CA GLY A 860 -21.22 24.40 20.74
C GLY A 860 -21.53 23.22 19.81
N TYR A 861 -21.24 23.32 18.50
CA TYR A 861 -21.48 22.20 17.58
C TYR A 861 -20.60 20.98 17.90
N ALA A 862 -21.24 19.83 18.07
CA ALA A 862 -20.59 18.56 18.39
C ALA A 862 -20.10 17.81 17.13
N LEU A 863 -20.72 18.03 15.97
CA LEU A 863 -20.36 17.40 14.69
C LEU A 863 -20.55 18.36 13.51
N VAL A 864 -19.58 18.41 12.60
CA VAL A 864 -19.69 19.12 11.32
C VAL A 864 -19.47 18.16 10.14
N ILE A 865 -20.48 18.00 9.29
CA ILE A 865 -20.40 17.25 8.04
C ILE A 865 -19.91 18.20 6.94
N VAL A 866 -18.74 17.94 6.36
CA VAL A 866 -18.09 18.86 5.42
C VAL A 866 -18.20 18.34 3.98
N VAL A 867 -18.95 19.05 3.14
CA VAL A 867 -19.09 18.74 1.71
C VAL A 867 -17.86 19.25 0.95
N LEU A 868 -17.04 18.31 0.49
CA LEU A 868 -15.87 18.58 -0.33
C LEU A 868 -16.25 18.66 -1.82
N PRO A 869 -15.98 19.79 -2.49
CA PRO A 869 -16.19 19.92 -3.94
C PRO A 869 -15.16 19.09 -4.73
N ASN A 870 -15.30 19.07 -6.05
CA ASN A 870 -14.32 18.43 -6.94
C ASN A 870 -13.03 19.28 -7.12
N TYR A 871 -13.14 20.61 -6.97
CA TYR A 871 -12.04 21.58 -6.98
C TYR A 871 -12.34 22.65 -5.91
N GLY A 872 -11.32 23.18 -5.23
CA GLY A 872 -11.49 24.10 -4.10
C GLY A 872 -10.88 23.53 -2.81
N THR A 873 -11.62 23.61 -1.70
CA THR A 873 -11.18 23.18 -0.36
C THR A 873 -10.73 21.72 -0.33
N SER A 874 -9.47 21.48 0.06
CA SER A 874 -8.92 20.14 0.20
C SER A 874 -9.33 19.47 1.52
N TYR A 875 -9.29 18.13 1.53
CA TYR A 875 -9.46 17.33 2.75
C TYR A 875 -8.42 17.71 3.82
N SER A 876 -7.19 18.02 3.42
CA SER A 876 -6.11 18.49 4.29
C SER A 876 -6.44 19.84 4.95
N SER A 877 -6.91 20.83 4.21
CA SER A 877 -7.31 22.12 4.78
C SER A 877 -8.44 21.96 5.81
N VAL A 878 -9.46 21.13 5.54
CA VAL A 878 -10.50 20.83 6.54
C VAL A 878 -9.88 20.22 7.80
N LYS A 879 -9.02 19.21 7.65
CA LYS A 879 -8.51 18.42 8.77
C LYS A 879 -7.45 19.15 9.60
N GLN A 880 -6.59 19.94 8.98
CA GLN A 880 -5.62 20.77 9.69
C GLN A 880 -6.32 21.84 10.54
N ASN A 881 -7.30 22.57 9.98
CA ASN A 881 -8.06 23.56 10.76
C ASN A 881 -8.90 22.89 11.86
N ALA A 882 -9.70 21.88 11.53
CA ALA A 882 -10.59 21.23 12.50
C ALA A 882 -9.85 20.58 13.67
N GLU A 883 -8.72 19.91 13.43
CA GLU A 883 -8.10 19.00 14.40
C GLU A 883 -6.83 19.55 15.06
N LEU A 884 -6.15 20.53 14.42
CA LEU A 884 -4.94 21.17 14.98
C LEU A 884 -5.20 22.58 15.54
N LYS A 885 -6.15 23.34 14.96
CA LYS A 885 -6.53 24.67 15.48
C LYS A 885 -7.76 24.62 16.38
N VAL A 886 -8.89 24.13 15.85
CA VAL A 886 -10.22 24.38 16.42
C VAL A 886 -10.64 23.34 17.46
N GLY A 887 -10.29 22.07 17.25
CA GLY A 887 -10.73 20.96 18.13
C GLY A 887 -12.16 20.48 17.87
N ILE A 888 -12.72 20.71 16.68
CA ILE A 888 -14.09 20.31 16.31
C ILE A 888 -14.12 19.03 15.48
N LEU A 889 -15.10 18.17 15.75
CA LEU A 889 -15.25 16.87 15.11
C LEU A 889 -15.83 17.02 13.69
N THR A 890 -15.09 16.53 12.68
CA THR A 890 -15.47 16.68 11.27
C THR A 890 -15.61 15.36 10.51
N GLN A 891 -16.70 15.24 9.74
CA GLN A 891 -16.98 14.12 8.84
C GLN A 891 -17.10 14.61 7.40
N CYS A 892 -16.03 14.46 6.61
CA CYS A 892 -16.03 14.89 5.21
C CYS A 892 -16.81 13.92 4.30
N ILE A 893 -17.49 14.45 3.29
CA ILE A 893 -18.17 13.71 2.23
C ILE A 893 -17.93 14.43 0.89
N LYS A 894 -17.82 13.72 -0.23
CA LYS A 894 -17.69 14.37 -1.55
C LYS A 894 -19.05 14.83 -2.06
N GLU A 895 -19.09 16.01 -2.69
CA GLU A 895 -20.25 16.59 -3.39
C GLU A 895 -21.00 15.54 -4.26
N ARG A 896 -20.28 14.86 -5.16
CA ARG A 896 -20.82 13.78 -6.02
C ARG A 896 -21.41 12.58 -5.27
N THR A 897 -21.13 12.44 -3.97
CA THR A 897 -21.67 11.41 -3.09
C THR A 897 -22.90 11.91 -2.33
N VAL A 898 -22.92 13.19 -1.92
CA VAL A 898 -24.12 13.89 -1.43
C VAL A 898 -25.25 13.77 -2.44
N LEU A 899 -24.99 14.05 -3.72
CA LEU A 899 -25.97 13.95 -4.81
C LEU A 899 -26.54 12.53 -5.05
N ARG A 900 -25.88 11.48 -4.54
CA ARG A 900 -26.35 10.08 -4.68
C ARG A 900 -27.02 9.55 -3.41
N ALA A 901 -26.58 10.00 -2.24
CA ALA A 901 -26.93 9.38 -0.96
C ALA A 901 -28.44 9.35 -0.63
N PRO A 902 -29.28 10.36 -0.98
CA PRO A 902 -30.73 10.28 -0.83
C PRO A 902 -31.40 9.13 -1.60
N LYS A 903 -30.74 8.60 -2.64
CA LYS A 903 -31.20 7.47 -3.47
C LYS A 903 -30.48 6.16 -3.16
N ASP A 904 -29.58 6.16 -2.18
CA ASP A 904 -28.66 5.06 -1.87
C ASP A 904 -28.46 4.98 -0.35
N ALA A 905 -29.42 4.35 0.34
CA ALA A 905 -29.42 4.21 1.79
C ALA A 905 -28.13 3.55 2.33
N SER A 906 -27.47 2.72 1.52
CA SER A 906 -26.19 2.10 1.88
C SER A 906 -25.07 3.14 2.11
N VAL A 907 -25.11 4.28 1.40
CA VAL A 907 -24.14 5.38 1.59
C VAL A 907 -24.38 6.09 2.91
N ILE A 908 -25.63 6.38 3.28
CA ILE A 908 -25.93 7.00 4.57
C ILE A 908 -25.66 6.03 5.73
N HIS A 909 -26.00 4.74 5.60
CA HIS A 909 -25.68 3.74 6.63
C HIS A 909 -24.15 3.65 6.87
N ASN A 910 -23.36 3.60 5.80
CA ASN A 910 -21.89 3.64 5.89
C ASN A 910 -21.33 5.01 6.33
N LEU A 911 -22.13 6.08 6.34
CA LEU A 911 -21.80 7.35 6.98
C LEU A 911 -22.10 7.29 8.48
N MET A 912 -23.26 6.76 8.87
CA MET A 912 -23.68 6.64 10.29
C MET A 912 -22.76 5.73 11.10
N LEU A 913 -22.25 4.62 10.52
CA LEU A 913 -21.21 3.80 11.16
C LEU A 913 -19.99 4.63 11.62
N LYS A 914 -19.59 5.64 10.82
CA LYS A 914 -18.46 6.53 11.15
C LYS A 914 -18.85 7.63 12.13
N VAL A 915 -20.07 8.15 12.00
CA VAL A 915 -20.59 9.20 12.88
C VAL A 915 -20.77 8.67 14.31
N ASN A 916 -21.39 7.50 14.48
CA ASN A 916 -21.57 6.88 15.79
C ASN A 916 -20.22 6.62 16.48
N ALA A 917 -19.30 5.95 15.78
CA ALA A 917 -17.94 5.69 16.27
C ALA A 917 -17.23 6.99 16.73
N LYS A 918 -17.33 8.07 15.95
CA LYS A 918 -16.75 9.38 16.28
C LYS A 918 -17.39 10.10 17.46
N LEU A 919 -18.67 9.86 17.70
CA LEU A 919 -19.41 10.32 18.87
C LEU A 919 -19.22 9.37 20.08
N ASN A 920 -18.25 8.45 20.01
CA ASN A 920 -17.89 7.44 21.01
C ASN A 920 -18.94 6.32 21.19
N GLY A 921 -19.88 6.16 20.27
CA GLY A 921 -20.78 5.01 20.23
C GLY A 921 -20.12 3.75 19.67
N THR A 922 -20.64 2.58 20.06
CA THR A 922 -20.19 1.27 19.60
C THR A 922 -21.18 0.73 18.56
N ASN A 923 -20.71 0.41 17.34
CA ASN A 923 -21.60 -0.07 16.28
C ASN A 923 -22.13 -1.49 16.56
N HIS A 924 -21.21 -2.40 16.89
CA HIS A 924 -21.45 -3.81 17.21
C HIS A 924 -20.24 -4.40 17.97
N LYS A 925 -20.40 -5.55 18.62
CA LYS A 925 -19.31 -6.37 19.19
C LYS A 925 -19.38 -7.81 18.67
N VAL A 926 -18.41 -8.66 19.03
CA VAL A 926 -18.57 -10.12 18.89
C VAL A 926 -19.44 -10.66 20.03
N SER A 927 -20.38 -11.56 19.72
CA SER A 927 -21.24 -12.21 20.71
C SER A 927 -20.58 -13.49 21.25
N GLU A 928 -19.71 -13.35 22.24
CA GLU A 928 -18.95 -14.47 22.82
C GLU A 928 -19.86 -15.51 23.49
N GLU A 929 -20.97 -15.07 24.09
CA GLU A 929 -21.84 -15.92 24.91
C GLU A 929 -22.71 -16.88 24.09
N LYS A 930 -23.00 -16.55 22.83
CA LYS A 930 -23.77 -17.41 21.91
C LYS A 930 -22.91 -18.46 21.21
N GLU A 931 -21.60 -18.26 21.14
CA GLU A 931 -20.64 -19.22 20.57
C GLU A 931 -19.91 -19.92 21.74
N ALA A 932 -20.53 -20.94 22.35
CA ALA A 932 -20.03 -21.55 23.60
C ALA A 932 -18.56 -22.03 23.54
N GLY A 933 -18.11 -22.54 22.39
CA GLY A 933 -16.70 -22.88 22.15
C GLY A 933 -15.77 -21.65 22.12
N LEU A 934 -16.26 -20.50 21.65
CA LEU A 934 -15.52 -19.23 21.65
C LEU A 934 -15.36 -18.67 23.06
N LYS A 935 -16.39 -18.71 23.91
CA LYS A 935 -16.27 -18.29 25.33
C LYS A 935 -15.19 -19.08 26.06
N LYS A 936 -15.08 -20.39 25.81
CA LYS A 936 -13.98 -21.23 26.32
C LYS A 936 -12.62 -20.88 25.69
N LEU A 937 -12.57 -20.63 24.37
CA LEU A 937 -11.34 -20.30 23.65
C LEU A 937 -10.77 -18.92 24.03
N LEU A 938 -11.63 -17.94 24.36
CA LEU A 938 -11.24 -16.60 24.78
C LEU A 938 -11.03 -16.45 26.29
N GLN A 939 -11.42 -17.44 27.12
CA GLN A 939 -11.20 -17.42 28.56
C GLN A 939 -9.76 -17.04 29.01
N PRO A 940 -8.68 -17.42 28.30
CA PRO A 940 -7.32 -16.99 28.62
C PRO A 940 -7.02 -15.50 28.36
N ILE A 941 -7.92 -14.78 27.68
CA ILE A 941 -7.84 -13.34 27.40
C ILE A 941 -8.88 -12.62 28.26
N SER A 942 -8.42 -11.92 29.29
CA SER A 942 -9.28 -11.01 30.06
C SER A 942 -8.63 -9.63 30.15
N ASN A 943 -9.46 -8.57 30.24
CA ASN A 943 -8.98 -7.20 30.43
C ASN A 943 -7.89 -6.79 29.42
N VAL A 944 -8.16 -7.00 28.13
CA VAL A 944 -7.20 -6.87 27.04
C VAL A 944 -7.21 -5.48 26.40
N MET A 945 -6.04 -5.01 25.99
CA MET A 945 -5.85 -3.88 25.07
C MET A 945 -5.39 -4.42 23.71
N PHE A 946 -6.14 -4.12 22.65
CA PHE A 946 -5.74 -4.42 21.29
C PHE A 946 -5.01 -3.22 20.68
N MET A 947 -3.71 -3.34 20.44
CA MET A 947 -2.89 -2.27 19.86
C MET A 947 -2.46 -2.64 18.44
N GLY A 948 -2.40 -1.66 17.54
CA GLY A 948 -1.87 -1.80 16.19
C GLY A 948 -0.97 -0.64 15.81
N ALA A 949 0.02 -0.91 14.94
CA ALA A 949 0.99 0.10 14.51
C ALA A 949 1.45 -0.06 13.04
N ASP A 950 1.49 1.07 12.32
CA ASP A 950 1.92 1.22 10.92
C ASP A 950 2.92 2.39 10.81
N VAL A 951 3.91 2.28 9.91
CA VAL A 951 4.82 3.38 9.59
C VAL A 951 4.76 3.66 8.09
N THR A 952 4.12 4.78 7.75
CA THR A 952 4.01 5.22 6.36
C THR A 952 5.23 6.05 5.97
N HIS A 953 6.05 5.54 5.04
CA HIS A 953 7.18 6.26 4.43
C HIS A 953 6.74 7.25 3.32
N PRO A 954 7.59 8.23 2.94
CA PRO A 954 7.37 9.05 1.75
C PRO A 954 7.78 8.29 0.47
N SER A 955 7.67 8.96 -0.68
CA SER A 955 8.21 8.44 -1.95
C SER A 955 9.74 8.25 -1.87
N PRO A 956 10.36 7.27 -2.57
CA PRO A 956 11.82 7.05 -2.49
C PRO A 956 12.70 8.24 -2.92
N ASP A 957 12.16 9.10 -3.78
CA ASP A 957 12.69 10.40 -4.23
C ASP A 957 12.53 11.53 -3.19
N GLN A 958 11.63 11.37 -2.22
CA GLN A 958 11.24 12.38 -1.24
C GLN A 958 11.88 12.15 0.14
N ARG A 959 13.17 11.80 0.19
CA ARG A 959 13.92 11.50 1.43
C ARG A 959 13.98 12.67 2.43
N HIS A 960 13.72 13.89 1.99
CA HIS A 960 13.61 15.09 2.83
C HIS A 960 12.30 15.17 3.64
N ILE A 961 11.30 14.34 3.31
CA ILE A 961 10.05 14.24 4.05
C ILE A 961 10.22 13.17 5.15
N PRO A 962 9.79 13.40 6.41
CA PRO A 962 9.89 12.40 7.47
C PRO A 962 9.03 11.16 7.20
N SER A 963 9.29 10.07 7.93
CA SER A 963 8.35 8.96 8.13
C SER A 963 7.24 9.39 9.09
N VAL A 964 6.04 8.84 8.93
CA VAL A 964 4.91 9.07 9.85
C VAL A 964 4.52 7.76 10.50
N VAL A 965 4.62 7.70 11.82
CA VAL A 965 4.11 6.59 12.64
C VAL A 965 2.64 6.84 12.93
N GLY A 966 1.82 5.79 12.85
CA GLY A 966 0.49 5.76 13.44
C GLY A 966 0.32 4.54 14.36
N VAL A 967 -0.15 4.78 15.57
CA VAL A 967 -0.53 3.74 16.54
C VAL A 967 -1.97 3.97 16.97
N ALA A 968 -2.73 2.88 17.07
CA ALA A 968 -4.10 2.86 17.58
C ALA A 968 -4.20 1.77 18.65
N ALA A 969 -4.87 2.04 19.77
CA ALA A 969 -5.13 1.05 20.81
C ALA A 969 -6.60 1.08 21.22
N SER A 970 -7.19 -0.08 21.53
CA SER A 970 -8.55 -0.13 22.08
C SER A 970 -8.56 0.48 23.48
N HIS A 971 -9.66 1.15 23.82
CA HIS A 971 -9.98 1.57 25.19
C HIS A 971 -11.25 0.87 25.72
N ASP A 972 -11.89 0.05 24.89
CA ASP A 972 -12.83 -0.99 25.29
C ASP A 972 -12.17 -2.38 25.31
N ALA A 973 -12.84 -3.32 25.99
CA ALA A 973 -12.40 -4.72 26.08
C ALA A 973 -12.77 -5.56 24.83
N TYR A 974 -13.75 -5.14 24.02
CA TYR A 974 -14.19 -5.88 22.83
C TYR A 974 -13.35 -5.58 21.57
N GLY A 975 -12.51 -4.55 21.62
CA GLY A 975 -11.74 -4.08 20.46
C GLY A 975 -12.60 -3.38 19.41
N ALA A 976 -13.63 -2.65 19.82
CA ALA A 976 -14.50 -1.84 18.96
C ALA A 976 -14.11 -0.34 18.92
N CYS A 977 -13.57 0.19 20.02
CA CYS A 977 -13.41 1.62 20.28
C CYS A 977 -11.95 1.95 20.62
N TYR A 978 -11.35 2.84 19.82
CA TYR A 978 -9.90 3.07 19.79
C TYR A 978 -9.55 4.52 20.05
N ASN A 979 -8.41 4.76 20.70
CA ASN A 979 -7.71 6.04 20.68
C ASN A 979 -6.45 5.93 19.82
N MET A 980 -5.85 7.07 19.45
CA MET A 980 -4.70 7.12 18.55
C MET A 980 -3.54 7.97 19.08
N GLN A 981 -2.34 7.67 18.59
CA GLN A 981 -1.15 8.50 18.64
C GLN A 981 -0.42 8.46 17.30
N TYR A 982 0.15 9.58 16.88
CA TYR A 982 1.01 9.66 15.69
C TYR A 982 2.34 10.32 16.04
N ARG A 983 3.38 10.06 15.26
CA ARG A 983 4.71 10.72 15.40
C ARG A 983 5.36 10.99 14.05
N LEU A 984 6.27 11.95 14.04
CA LEU A 984 7.22 12.17 12.96
C LEU A 984 8.57 11.57 13.34
N GLN A 985 9.11 10.69 12.50
CA GLN A 985 10.44 10.12 12.69
C GLN A 985 11.27 10.17 11.41
N LYS A 986 12.56 9.82 11.50
CA LYS A 986 13.50 9.94 10.38
C LYS A 986 13.00 9.16 9.14
N SER A 987 13.18 9.77 7.96
CA SER A 987 12.74 9.18 6.69
C SER A 987 13.34 7.79 6.50
N THR A 988 12.54 6.82 6.03
CA THR A 988 12.91 5.39 5.85
C THR A 988 13.28 4.59 7.11
N VAL A 989 13.20 5.18 8.32
CA VAL A 989 13.23 4.40 9.57
C VAL A 989 11.86 3.76 9.80
N GLU A 990 11.83 2.44 9.83
CA GLU A 990 10.64 1.59 10.00
C GLU A 990 10.33 1.35 11.47
N GLU A 991 11.32 1.16 12.34
CA GLU A 991 11.09 0.84 13.76
C GLU A 991 10.67 2.09 14.55
N ILE A 992 9.70 1.97 15.46
CA ILE A 992 9.05 3.13 16.08
C ILE A 992 9.88 3.69 17.24
N GLU A 993 10.46 4.88 17.03
CA GLU A 993 11.43 5.49 17.94
C GLU A 993 10.84 5.92 19.31
N ASP A 994 9.56 6.32 19.36
CA ASP A 994 8.89 6.87 20.56
C ASP A 994 7.82 5.93 21.15
N MET A 995 7.98 4.61 21.02
CA MET A 995 6.97 3.63 21.46
C MET A 995 6.60 3.73 22.95
N LYS A 996 7.55 4.13 23.81
CA LYS A 996 7.32 4.31 25.26
C LYS A 996 6.27 5.40 25.54
N SER A 997 6.51 6.63 25.07
CA SER A 997 5.60 7.77 25.31
C SER A 997 4.25 7.61 24.61
N ILE A 998 4.22 6.89 23.48
CA ILE A 998 2.97 6.45 22.83
C ILE A 998 2.19 5.50 23.75
N THR A 999 2.84 4.46 24.28
CA THR A 999 2.20 3.46 25.14
C THR A 999 1.69 4.06 26.45
N GLU A 1000 2.45 4.97 27.08
CA GLU A 1000 2.01 5.70 28.29
C GLU A 1000 0.67 6.43 28.08
N TYR A 1001 0.49 7.08 26.93
CA TYR A 1001 -0.78 7.72 26.57
C TYR A 1001 -1.92 6.70 26.42
N HIS A 1002 -1.67 5.58 25.72
CA HIS A 1002 -2.70 4.54 25.53
C HIS A 1002 -3.09 3.85 26.85
N LEU A 1003 -2.13 3.58 27.74
CA LEU A 1003 -2.38 3.03 29.08
C LEU A 1003 -3.24 3.97 29.94
N ASN A 1004 -2.97 5.27 29.90
CA ASN A 1004 -3.72 6.26 30.66
C ASN A 1004 -5.17 6.41 30.16
N VAL A 1005 -5.39 6.39 28.83
CA VAL A 1005 -6.75 6.40 28.27
C VAL A 1005 -7.48 5.08 28.56
N TYR A 1006 -6.82 3.93 28.47
CA TYR A 1006 -7.42 2.65 28.85
C TYR A 1006 -7.89 2.67 30.31
N LYS A 1007 -7.04 3.17 31.22
CA LYS A 1007 -7.39 3.31 32.64
C LYS A 1007 -8.55 4.28 32.88
N SER A 1008 -8.71 5.35 32.10
CA SER A 1008 -9.87 6.26 32.23
C SER A 1008 -11.19 5.68 31.68
N TYR A 1009 -11.15 4.63 30.85
CA TYR A 1009 -12.35 3.95 30.34
C TYR A 1009 -12.67 2.64 31.07
N GLN A 1010 -11.66 1.91 31.55
CA GLN A 1010 -11.80 0.60 32.21
C GLN A 1010 -11.58 0.65 33.74
N ASN A 1011 -11.24 1.81 34.30
CA ASN A 1011 -10.86 2.03 35.71
C ASN A 1011 -9.64 1.21 36.21
N ARG A 1012 -8.94 0.51 35.30
CA ARG A 1012 -7.75 -0.32 35.58
C ARG A 1012 -6.84 -0.35 34.34
N TYR A 1013 -5.57 -0.69 34.52
CA TYR A 1013 -4.68 -1.01 33.40
C TYR A 1013 -5.02 -2.37 32.79
N PRO A 1014 -4.65 -2.66 31.53
CA PRO A 1014 -4.89 -3.97 30.91
C PRO A 1014 -4.09 -5.08 31.60
N GLY A 1015 -4.61 -6.31 31.54
CA GLY A 1015 -3.87 -7.54 31.90
C GLY A 1015 -3.11 -8.15 30.72
N HIS A 1016 -3.55 -7.85 29.49
CA HIS A 1016 -2.91 -8.30 28.25
C HIS A 1016 -2.81 -7.16 27.24
N ILE A 1017 -1.69 -7.08 26.52
CA ILE A 1017 -1.52 -6.21 25.35
C ILE A 1017 -1.28 -7.10 24.13
N ILE A 1018 -2.21 -7.08 23.18
CA ILE A 1018 -2.09 -7.84 21.93
C ILE A 1018 -1.75 -6.84 20.80
N TYR A 1019 -0.53 -6.92 20.29
CA TYR A 1019 0.10 -5.90 19.45
C TYR A 1019 0.30 -6.37 18.00
N TYR A 1020 -0.44 -5.75 17.07
CA TYR A 1020 -0.40 -6.03 15.63
C TYR A 1020 0.46 -5.00 14.86
N ARG A 1021 1.67 -5.39 14.44
CA ARG A 1021 2.63 -4.50 13.74
C ARG A 1021 2.66 -4.77 12.24
N ASP A 1022 2.33 -3.77 11.42
CA ASP A 1022 2.22 -3.88 9.96
C ASP A 1022 3.48 -3.41 9.21
N GLY A 1023 3.81 -4.02 8.08
CA GLY A 1023 4.86 -3.53 7.15
C GLY A 1023 6.31 -3.98 7.44
N VAL A 1024 6.63 -4.44 8.64
CA VAL A 1024 8.00 -4.90 8.98
C VAL A 1024 8.36 -6.21 8.28
N SER A 1025 9.62 -6.36 7.86
CA SER A 1025 10.13 -7.57 7.22
C SER A 1025 10.76 -8.56 8.21
N ASP A 1026 10.78 -9.86 7.87
CA ASP A 1026 11.27 -10.98 8.72
C ASP A 1026 12.48 -10.62 9.60
N GLY A 1027 13.59 -10.18 8.98
CA GLY A 1027 14.81 -9.86 9.71
C GLY A 1027 14.69 -8.76 10.77
N GLN A 1028 13.68 -7.89 10.71
CA GLN A 1028 13.51 -6.76 11.65
C GLN A 1028 12.96 -7.20 13.01
N PHE A 1029 12.47 -8.42 13.17
CA PHE A 1029 11.82 -8.90 14.40
C PHE A 1029 12.69 -8.72 15.67
N PRO A 1030 14.02 -8.96 15.67
CA PRO A 1030 14.86 -8.68 16.85
C PRO A 1030 14.94 -7.19 17.23
N LYS A 1031 14.85 -6.27 16.26
CA LYS A 1031 14.84 -4.82 16.54
C LYS A 1031 13.47 -4.38 17.05
N ILE A 1032 12.38 -4.92 16.53
CA ILE A 1032 11.02 -4.70 17.06
C ILE A 1032 10.91 -5.19 18.51
N LYS A 1033 11.45 -6.38 18.84
CA LYS A 1033 11.57 -6.86 20.23
C LYS A 1033 12.33 -5.87 21.13
N LYS A 1034 13.55 -5.48 20.72
CA LYS A 1034 14.42 -4.62 21.53
C LYS A 1034 13.84 -3.21 21.76
N ASP A 1035 13.45 -2.55 20.67
CA ASP A 1035 13.17 -1.12 20.68
C ASP A 1035 11.69 -0.85 20.99
N GLU A 1036 10.77 -1.49 20.24
CA GLU A 1036 9.32 -1.29 20.39
C GLU A 1036 8.75 -2.05 21.59
N LEU A 1037 8.92 -3.38 21.68
CA LEU A 1037 8.36 -4.14 22.82
C LEU A 1037 9.05 -3.76 24.14
N GLY A 1038 10.36 -3.51 24.12
CA GLY A 1038 11.06 -2.87 25.23
C GLY A 1038 10.47 -1.49 25.60
N GLY A 1039 10.02 -0.71 24.62
CA GLY A 1039 9.29 0.54 24.84
C GLY A 1039 7.96 0.36 25.55
N ILE A 1040 7.17 -0.64 25.13
CA ILE A 1040 5.90 -1.03 25.77
C ILE A 1040 6.16 -1.46 27.21
N ARG A 1041 7.09 -2.40 27.45
CA ARG A 1041 7.43 -2.89 28.80
C ARG A 1041 7.89 -1.76 29.73
N ARG A 1042 8.71 -0.81 29.25
CA ARG A 1042 9.12 0.38 30.02
C ARG A 1042 7.97 1.32 30.37
N ALA A 1043 6.99 1.48 29.48
CA ALA A 1043 5.79 2.28 29.74
C ALA A 1043 4.88 1.62 30.79
N CYS A 1044 4.67 0.31 30.70
CA CYS A 1044 3.90 -0.46 31.68
C CYS A 1044 4.53 -0.39 33.08
N ALA A 1045 5.84 -0.61 33.17
CA ALA A 1045 6.58 -0.52 34.44
C ALA A 1045 6.45 0.88 35.08
N GLN A 1046 6.59 1.96 34.32
CA GLN A 1046 6.39 3.33 34.82
C GLN A 1046 4.94 3.61 35.24
N ALA A 1047 3.96 2.95 34.62
CA ALA A 1047 2.55 3.03 35.00
C ALA A 1047 2.18 2.12 36.19
N GLY A 1048 3.13 1.32 36.72
CA GLY A 1048 2.87 0.36 37.80
C GLY A 1048 2.03 -0.85 37.36
N CYS A 1049 2.10 -1.28 36.10
CA CYS A 1049 1.41 -2.46 35.61
C CYS A 1049 2.35 -3.41 34.84
N ASN A 1050 1.99 -4.70 34.81
CA ASN A 1050 2.77 -5.74 34.13
C ASN A 1050 1.87 -6.65 33.27
N PRO A 1051 1.32 -6.13 32.15
CA PRO A 1051 0.48 -6.92 31.25
C PRO A 1051 1.32 -7.93 30.46
N LYS A 1052 0.72 -9.09 30.17
CA LYS A 1052 1.30 -10.07 29.24
C LYS A 1052 1.22 -9.53 27.81
N ILE A 1053 2.36 -9.47 27.11
CA ILE A 1053 2.46 -8.97 25.73
C ILE A 1053 2.49 -10.15 24.75
N THR A 1054 1.60 -10.10 23.77
CA THR A 1054 1.69 -10.98 22.58
C THR A 1054 1.79 -10.09 21.34
N CYS A 1055 2.83 -10.27 20.53
CA CYS A 1055 3.10 -9.47 19.34
C CYS A 1055 2.98 -10.30 18.06
N LEU A 1056 2.09 -9.87 17.16
CA LEU A 1056 1.87 -10.45 15.85
C LEU A 1056 2.31 -9.47 14.76
N ILE A 1057 3.28 -9.87 13.96
CA ILE A 1057 3.64 -9.15 12.74
C ILE A 1057 2.63 -9.46 11.64
N VAL A 1058 2.05 -8.42 11.06
CA VAL A 1058 1.04 -8.46 9.99
C VAL A 1058 1.72 -8.09 8.67
N VAL A 1059 1.72 -9.00 7.69
CA VAL A 1059 2.26 -8.73 6.36
C VAL A 1059 1.16 -8.85 5.31
N LYS A 1060 0.56 -7.71 4.93
CA LYS A 1060 -0.50 -7.60 3.91
C LYS A 1060 0.01 -7.45 2.46
N ARG A 1061 1.33 -7.28 2.27
CA ARG A 1061 1.98 -7.08 0.96
C ARG A 1061 2.94 -8.23 0.63
N HIS A 1062 2.43 -9.29 0.01
CA HIS A 1062 3.24 -10.41 -0.51
C HIS A 1062 2.63 -11.03 -1.79
N HIS A 1063 3.33 -12.01 -2.36
CA HIS A 1063 2.96 -12.66 -3.62
C HIS A 1063 2.15 -13.95 -3.50
N THR A 1064 2.06 -14.55 -2.32
CA THR A 1064 1.20 -15.72 -2.03
C THR A 1064 -0.27 -15.45 -2.35
N ARG A 1065 -0.93 -16.38 -3.05
CA ARG A 1065 -2.35 -16.43 -3.42
C ARG A 1065 -2.85 -17.87 -3.22
N PHE A 1066 -4.14 -18.03 -2.92
CA PHE A 1066 -4.79 -19.35 -2.82
C PHE A 1066 -5.82 -19.52 -3.94
N PHE A 1067 -5.90 -20.72 -4.49
CA PHE A 1067 -6.72 -21.07 -5.66
C PHE A 1067 -7.59 -22.28 -5.30
N PRO A 1068 -8.94 -22.17 -5.33
CA PRO A 1068 -9.81 -23.32 -5.10
C PRO A 1068 -9.61 -24.41 -6.16
N LEU A 1069 -9.63 -25.68 -5.73
CA LEU A 1069 -9.59 -26.82 -6.67
C LEU A 1069 -10.85 -26.93 -7.53
N ARG A 1070 -12.00 -26.46 -7.02
CA ARG A 1070 -13.25 -26.41 -7.77
C ARG A 1070 -13.29 -25.14 -8.62
N GLN A 1071 -13.74 -25.27 -9.86
CA GLN A 1071 -14.04 -24.13 -10.71
C GLN A 1071 -15.47 -23.65 -10.44
N SER A 1072 -15.65 -22.34 -10.26
CA SER A 1072 -16.97 -21.73 -10.11
C SER A 1072 -17.82 -21.91 -11.38
N GLN A 1073 -19.10 -22.24 -11.21
CA GLN A 1073 -20.07 -22.48 -12.29
C GLN A 1073 -20.53 -21.18 -13.02
N GLY A 1074 -19.95 -20.01 -12.72
CA GLY A 1074 -20.46 -18.73 -13.24
C GLY A 1074 -19.42 -17.64 -13.47
N PHE A 1075 -19.51 -17.00 -14.65
CA PHE A 1075 -18.66 -15.90 -15.14
C PHE A 1075 -18.48 -14.66 -14.24
N ARG A 1076 -19.26 -14.52 -13.15
CA ARG A 1076 -19.21 -13.35 -12.26
C ARG A 1076 -18.41 -13.55 -10.97
N ASP A 1077 -17.95 -14.77 -10.72
CA ASP A 1077 -17.09 -15.07 -9.58
C ASP A 1077 -15.61 -15.02 -9.98
N PHE A 1078 -14.78 -14.41 -9.13
CA PHE A 1078 -13.32 -14.45 -9.29
C PHE A 1078 -12.72 -15.79 -8.82
N ASN A 1079 -13.57 -16.72 -8.34
CA ASN A 1079 -13.27 -18.07 -7.88
C ASN A 1079 -12.22 -18.08 -6.77
N ASN A 1080 -12.43 -17.29 -5.72
CA ASN A 1080 -11.52 -17.17 -4.58
C ASN A 1080 -11.87 -18.18 -3.47
N VAL A 1081 -10.90 -18.51 -2.60
CA VAL A 1081 -11.18 -19.26 -1.37
C VAL A 1081 -12.07 -18.45 -0.41
N GLU A 1082 -12.81 -19.14 0.45
CA GLU A 1082 -13.82 -18.53 1.32
C GLU A 1082 -13.21 -17.66 2.44
N PRO A 1083 -13.90 -16.57 2.85
CA PRO A 1083 -13.46 -15.75 3.99
C PRO A 1083 -13.48 -16.58 5.29
N GLY A 1084 -12.32 -16.73 5.93
CA GLY A 1084 -12.09 -17.65 7.04
C GLY A 1084 -11.08 -18.75 6.71
N THR A 1085 -10.66 -18.90 5.45
CA THR A 1085 -9.58 -19.83 5.05
C THR A 1085 -8.26 -19.47 5.72
N VAL A 1086 -7.72 -20.41 6.52
CA VAL A 1086 -6.41 -20.37 7.17
C VAL A 1086 -5.50 -21.48 6.66
N VAL A 1087 -4.21 -21.16 6.48
CA VAL A 1087 -3.14 -22.13 6.20
C VAL A 1087 -1.95 -21.85 7.14
N ASP A 1088 -1.61 -22.83 7.96
CA ASP A 1088 -0.55 -22.78 8.99
C ASP A 1088 0.33 -24.04 9.01
N GLN A 1089 0.36 -24.77 7.89
CA GLN A 1089 1.22 -25.92 7.59
C GLN A 1089 1.90 -25.70 6.21
N TYR A 1090 2.98 -26.43 5.93
CA TYR A 1090 3.74 -26.54 4.67
C TYR A 1090 4.37 -25.28 4.08
N ILE A 1091 3.59 -24.22 3.86
CA ILE A 1091 4.05 -22.94 3.27
C ILE A 1091 4.50 -21.91 4.31
N VAL A 1092 4.47 -22.29 5.59
CA VAL A 1092 4.93 -21.52 6.74
C VAL A 1092 6.22 -22.11 7.33
N HIS A 1093 6.92 -21.33 8.14
CA HIS A 1093 8.12 -21.81 8.83
C HIS A 1093 7.77 -22.93 9.83
N PRO A 1094 8.57 -24.01 9.93
CA PRO A 1094 8.31 -25.10 10.89
C PRO A 1094 8.41 -24.64 12.35
N ASN A 1095 9.33 -23.71 12.64
CA ASN A 1095 9.76 -23.37 14.00
C ASN A 1095 9.04 -22.14 14.60
N GLU A 1096 7.96 -21.68 13.97
CA GLU A 1096 7.22 -20.48 14.40
C GLU A 1096 5.71 -20.68 14.38
N LYS A 1097 5.03 -20.02 15.33
CA LYS A 1097 3.58 -19.77 15.27
C LYS A 1097 3.32 -18.75 14.13
N GLN A 1098 3.31 -19.24 12.89
CA GLN A 1098 3.05 -18.47 11.67
C GLN A 1098 1.82 -19.02 10.94
N PHE A 1099 0.96 -18.14 10.42
CA PHE A 1099 -0.21 -18.53 9.63
C PHE A 1099 -0.56 -17.51 8.55
N PHE A 1100 -1.24 -17.96 7.50
CA PHE A 1100 -1.92 -17.13 6.52
C PHE A 1100 -3.43 -17.16 6.78
N LEU A 1101 -4.13 -16.04 6.66
CA LEU A 1101 -5.60 -15.95 6.77
C LEU A 1101 -6.17 -15.10 5.63
N VAL A 1102 -7.15 -15.64 4.90
CA VAL A 1102 -8.04 -14.89 4.00
C VAL A 1102 -9.28 -14.47 4.78
N SER A 1103 -9.26 -13.30 5.40
CA SER A 1103 -10.35 -12.84 6.28
C SER A 1103 -11.56 -12.22 5.55
N HIS A 1104 -11.48 -11.99 4.23
CA HIS A 1104 -12.41 -11.11 3.51
C HIS A 1104 -12.77 -11.64 2.11
N LYS A 1105 -13.99 -11.37 1.63
CA LYS A 1105 -14.35 -11.61 0.22
C LYS A 1105 -13.72 -10.53 -0.67
N ALA A 1106 -12.77 -10.93 -1.50
CA ALA A 1106 -12.22 -10.07 -2.55
C ALA A 1106 -13.34 -9.67 -3.52
N VAL A 1107 -13.59 -8.35 -3.63
CA VAL A 1107 -14.62 -7.77 -4.51
C VAL A 1107 -14.21 -7.80 -5.98
N GLN A 1108 -12.90 -7.79 -6.23
CA GLN A 1108 -12.32 -7.69 -7.56
C GLN A 1108 -10.97 -8.41 -7.59
N GLY A 1109 -10.81 -9.32 -8.54
CA GLY A 1109 -9.58 -10.07 -8.75
C GLY A 1109 -9.28 -11.14 -7.68
N THR A 1110 -8.04 -11.63 -7.69
CA THR A 1110 -7.56 -12.66 -6.76
C THR A 1110 -7.38 -12.12 -5.33
N ALA A 1111 -7.91 -12.85 -4.35
CA ALA A 1111 -7.74 -12.57 -2.94
C ALA A 1111 -6.26 -12.64 -2.52
N LYS A 1112 -5.90 -11.76 -1.57
CA LYS A 1112 -4.60 -11.82 -0.89
C LYS A 1112 -4.85 -12.31 0.53
N PRO A 1113 -4.38 -13.50 0.94
CA PRO A 1113 -4.23 -13.79 2.35
C PRO A 1113 -3.31 -12.75 2.98
N THR A 1114 -3.47 -12.51 4.28
CA THR A 1114 -2.50 -11.78 5.09
C THR A 1114 -1.68 -12.81 5.88
N ARG A 1115 -0.36 -12.64 5.93
CA ARG A 1115 0.55 -13.49 6.73
C ARG A 1115 0.73 -12.89 8.13
N TYR A 1116 0.70 -13.74 9.15
CA TYR A 1116 0.88 -13.40 10.55
C TYR A 1116 2.07 -14.20 11.11
N ASN A 1117 3.03 -13.54 11.76
CA ASN A 1117 4.09 -14.18 12.54
C ASN A 1117 3.96 -13.73 14.00
N VAL A 1118 3.76 -14.65 14.93
CA VAL A 1118 3.86 -14.35 16.36
C VAL A 1118 5.34 -14.29 16.74
N ILE A 1119 5.81 -13.14 17.21
CA ILE A 1119 7.22 -12.93 17.57
C ILE A 1119 7.46 -12.86 19.08
N GLU A 1120 6.44 -12.50 19.86
CA GLU A 1120 6.44 -12.45 21.32
C GLU A 1120 5.09 -13.00 21.80
N ASP A 1121 5.06 -13.75 22.90
CA ASP A 1121 3.84 -14.38 23.41
C ASP A 1121 3.94 -14.74 24.91
N ASP A 1122 3.96 -13.72 25.77
CA ASP A 1122 4.05 -13.86 27.24
C ASP A 1122 2.90 -14.67 27.86
N ALA A 1123 1.79 -14.83 27.12
CA ALA A 1123 0.63 -15.61 27.53
C ALA A 1123 0.68 -17.07 27.05
N ASN A 1124 1.62 -17.42 26.17
CA ASN A 1124 1.68 -18.68 25.44
C ASN A 1124 0.31 -19.11 24.88
N PHE A 1125 -0.35 -18.23 24.14
CA PHE A 1125 -1.66 -18.51 23.57
C PHE A 1125 -1.61 -19.65 22.54
N SER A 1126 -2.68 -20.45 22.47
CA SER A 1126 -2.82 -21.46 21.41
C SER A 1126 -2.96 -20.79 20.04
N ILE A 1127 -2.51 -21.46 18.98
CA ILE A 1127 -2.55 -20.87 17.64
C ILE A 1127 -3.99 -20.70 17.13
N ASP A 1128 -4.91 -21.59 17.51
CA ASP A 1128 -6.35 -21.46 17.21
C ASP A 1128 -6.97 -20.21 17.85
N LEU A 1129 -6.60 -19.89 19.10
CA LEU A 1129 -7.03 -18.66 19.78
C LEU A 1129 -6.55 -17.45 18.99
N LEU A 1130 -5.27 -17.41 18.60
CA LEU A 1130 -4.70 -16.28 17.85
C LEU A 1130 -5.29 -16.15 16.42
N GLN A 1131 -5.61 -17.27 15.77
CA GLN A 1131 -6.23 -17.33 14.45
C GLN A 1131 -7.70 -16.84 14.50
N LYS A 1132 -8.53 -17.40 15.40
CA LYS A 1132 -9.93 -16.99 15.59
C LYS A 1132 -10.02 -15.54 16.10
N LEU A 1133 -9.14 -15.11 17.00
CA LEU A 1133 -9.08 -13.72 17.47
C LEU A 1133 -8.73 -12.74 16.33
N SER A 1134 -7.72 -13.07 15.52
CA SER A 1134 -7.34 -12.22 14.38
C SER A 1134 -8.46 -12.11 13.35
N TYR A 1135 -9.18 -13.22 13.09
CA TYR A 1135 -10.35 -13.24 12.21
C TYR A 1135 -11.56 -12.50 12.81
N ASN A 1136 -11.81 -12.61 14.11
CA ASN A 1136 -12.83 -11.83 14.82
C ASN A 1136 -12.56 -10.34 14.71
N LEU A 1137 -11.33 -9.89 14.99
CA LEU A 1137 -10.92 -8.48 14.86
C LEU A 1137 -10.97 -7.94 13.42
N CYS A 1138 -10.98 -8.80 12.39
CA CYS A 1138 -11.28 -8.37 11.02
C CYS A 1138 -12.75 -7.93 10.82
N HIS A 1139 -13.67 -8.33 11.69
CA HIS A 1139 -15.08 -7.90 11.67
C HIS A 1139 -15.35 -6.64 12.52
N MET A 1140 -14.39 -6.23 13.34
CA MET A 1140 -14.51 -5.11 14.29
C MET A 1140 -14.14 -3.74 13.71
N PHE A 1141 -14.02 -3.60 12.39
CA PHE A 1141 -13.60 -2.35 11.76
C PHE A 1141 -14.78 -1.36 11.62
N PRO A 1142 -14.78 -0.20 12.29
CA PRO A 1142 -15.98 0.63 12.52
C PRO A 1142 -16.48 1.42 11.29
N ARG A 1143 -16.03 1.09 10.07
CA ARG A 1143 -16.27 1.88 8.84
C ARG A 1143 -17.15 1.20 7.80
N CYS A 1144 -17.44 -0.09 7.94
CA CYS A 1144 -18.32 -0.88 7.06
C CYS A 1144 -18.76 -2.19 7.72
N ASN A 1145 -19.95 -2.70 7.36
CA ASN A 1145 -20.44 -4.02 7.80
C ASN A 1145 -19.83 -5.15 6.94
N ARG A 1146 -18.50 -5.20 6.89
CA ARG A 1146 -17.72 -6.19 6.13
C ARG A 1146 -16.41 -6.52 6.84
N ALA A 1147 -16.01 -7.79 6.74
CA ALA A 1147 -14.71 -8.23 7.20
C ALA A 1147 -13.60 -7.60 6.34
N VAL A 1148 -12.64 -6.94 6.98
CA VAL A 1148 -11.45 -6.38 6.33
C VAL A 1148 -10.31 -7.39 6.24
N SER A 1149 -9.33 -7.13 5.38
CA SER A 1149 -8.25 -8.07 5.02
C SER A 1149 -7.19 -8.32 6.11
N TYR A 1150 -7.22 -7.56 7.21
CA TYR A 1150 -6.33 -7.66 8.37
C TYR A 1150 -6.99 -6.96 9.58
N PRO A 1151 -6.56 -7.21 10.83
CA PRO A 1151 -7.33 -6.84 12.04
C PRO A 1151 -7.56 -5.34 12.18
N ALA A 1152 -8.70 -4.98 12.79
CA ALA A 1152 -9.08 -3.58 13.01
C ALA A 1152 -7.99 -2.70 13.66
N PRO A 1153 -7.21 -3.14 14.69
CA PRO A 1153 -6.13 -2.33 15.27
C PRO A 1153 -5.09 -1.88 14.24
N ALA A 1154 -4.58 -2.79 13.42
CA ALA A 1154 -3.58 -2.49 12.39
C ALA A 1154 -4.17 -1.68 11.22
N TYR A 1155 -5.43 -1.94 10.85
CA TYR A 1155 -6.11 -1.15 9.82
C TYR A 1155 -6.32 0.31 10.29
N LEU A 1156 -6.71 0.50 11.55
CA LEU A 1156 -6.86 1.81 12.18
C LEU A 1156 -5.51 2.52 12.31
N ALA A 1157 -4.44 1.83 12.70
CA ALA A 1157 -3.09 2.40 12.76
C ALA A 1157 -2.61 2.97 11.42
N HIS A 1158 -2.85 2.26 10.31
CA HIS A 1158 -2.58 2.77 8.96
C HIS A 1158 -3.44 4.00 8.60
N LEU A 1159 -4.68 4.11 9.11
CA LEU A 1159 -5.47 5.34 8.98
C LEU A 1159 -4.90 6.49 9.84
N VAL A 1160 -4.31 6.20 11.00
CA VAL A 1160 -3.62 7.19 11.85
C VAL A 1160 -2.33 7.68 11.17
N ALA A 1161 -1.53 6.79 10.59
CA ALA A 1161 -0.33 7.17 9.83
C ALA A 1161 -0.69 8.03 8.60
N PHE A 1162 -1.78 7.67 7.90
CA PHE A 1162 -2.32 8.49 6.82
C PHE A 1162 -2.87 9.84 7.32
N ARG A 1163 -3.51 9.91 8.51
CA ARG A 1163 -3.95 11.18 9.10
C ARG A 1163 -2.77 12.08 9.47
N GLY A 1164 -1.71 11.51 10.05
CA GLY A 1164 -0.47 12.23 10.30
C GLY A 1164 0.18 12.77 9.02
N ARG A 1165 0.11 12.04 7.89
CA ARG A 1165 0.52 12.54 6.57
C ARG A 1165 -0.29 13.76 6.12
N VAL A 1166 -1.59 13.75 6.32
CA VAL A 1166 -2.50 14.86 5.97
C VAL A 1166 -2.20 16.14 6.75
N TYR A 1167 -1.66 16.03 7.97
CA TYR A 1167 -1.15 17.18 8.73
C TYR A 1167 0.17 17.78 8.18
N LEU A 1168 0.88 17.07 7.29
CA LEU A 1168 2.11 17.55 6.65
C LEU A 1168 1.87 18.16 5.25
N GLU A 1169 0.69 17.98 4.66
CA GLU A 1169 0.36 18.57 3.35
C GLU A 1169 0.53 20.10 3.38
N GLY A 1170 1.12 20.65 2.31
CA GLY A 1170 1.56 22.06 2.23
C GLY A 1170 2.97 22.33 2.78
N THR A 1171 3.56 21.42 3.56
CA THR A 1171 4.91 21.62 4.12
C THR A 1171 5.99 21.10 3.16
N MET A 1172 6.81 22.01 2.61
CA MET A 1172 7.85 21.68 1.62
C MET A 1172 9.26 21.45 2.20
N ARG A 1173 9.51 21.87 3.44
CA ARG A 1173 10.79 21.69 4.16
C ARG A 1173 10.50 21.33 5.62
N PHE A 1174 11.25 20.38 6.17
CA PHE A 1174 11.11 19.94 7.56
C PHE A 1174 12.42 20.22 8.30
N GLY A 1175 12.33 20.96 9.40
CA GLY A 1175 13.46 21.23 10.31
C GLY A 1175 13.59 20.12 11.35
N ASN A 1176 13.78 20.50 12.62
CA ASN A 1176 13.74 19.55 13.73
C ASN A 1176 12.36 18.86 13.78
N LEU A 1177 12.33 17.53 13.64
CA LEU A 1177 11.09 16.76 13.59
C LEU A 1177 10.28 16.82 14.89
N LYS A 1178 10.94 17.03 16.05
CA LYS A 1178 10.24 17.22 17.32
C LYS A 1178 9.44 18.52 17.32
N ASP A 1179 9.99 19.59 16.73
CA ASP A 1179 9.33 20.90 16.70
C ASP A 1179 8.31 20.99 15.56
N GLU A 1180 8.56 20.34 14.42
CA GLU A 1180 7.53 20.14 13.38
C GLU A 1180 6.36 19.27 13.88
N TYR A 1181 6.60 18.32 14.79
CA TYR A 1181 5.53 17.59 15.47
C TYR A 1181 4.77 18.49 16.45
N LYS A 1182 5.45 19.24 17.34
CA LYS A 1182 4.81 20.19 18.28
C LYS A 1182 3.86 21.15 17.58
N LYS A 1183 4.30 21.77 16.47
CA LYS A 1183 3.51 22.70 15.62
C LYS A 1183 2.20 22.09 15.08
N ARG A 1184 2.07 20.77 15.10
CA ARG A 1184 0.94 19.99 14.57
C ARG A 1184 0.36 19.06 15.65
N SER A 1185 0.50 19.41 16.93
CA SER A 1185 -0.19 18.73 18.01
C SER A 1185 -1.70 18.79 17.79
N ILE A 1186 -2.38 17.65 17.89
CA ILE A 1186 -3.84 17.59 17.83
C ILE A 1186 -4.41 18.27 19.08
N GLN A 1187 -5.52 19.00 18.93
CA GLN A 1187 -6.18 19.65 20.05
C GLN A 1187 -6.57 18.65 21.14
N SER A 1188 -6.09 18.89 22.36
CA SER A 1188 -6.22 17.95 23.49
C SER A 1188 -7.67 17.74 23.91
N VAL A 1189 -8.51 18.77 23.76
CA VAL A 1189 -9.97 18.71 23.97
C VAL A 1189 -10.61 17.70 23.01
N LEU A 1190 -10.25 17.71 21.72
CA LEU A 1190 -10.77 16.78 20.73
C LEU A 1190 -10.35 15.34 21.04
N MET A 1191 -9.09 15.11 21.40
CA MET A 1191 -8.61 13.77 21.76
C MET A 1191 -9.25 13.21 23.03
N LYS A 1192 -9.53 14.06 24.04
CA LYS A 1192 -10.22 13.67 25.27
C LYS A 1192 -11.72 13.45 25.06
N ARG A 1193 -12.39 14.33 24.31
CA ARG A 1193 -13.85 14.28 24.10
C ARG A 1193 -14.26 13.24 23.05
N ASN A 1194 -13.44 13.02 22.03
CA ASN A 1194 -13.75 12.18 20.89
C ASN A 1194 -12.52 11.36 20.43
N PRO A 1195 -11.99 10.40 21.23
CA PRO A 1195 -10.79 9.63 20.87
C PRO A 1195 -10.86 8.94 19.48
N MET A 1196 -12.07 8.61 19.01
CA MET A 1196 -12.34 8.03 17.68
C MET A 1196 -12.46 9.05 16.53
N TYR A 1197 -12.13 10.34 16.73
CA TYR A 1197 -12.26 11.40 15.71
C TYR A 1197 -11.55 11.11 14.36
N PHE A 1198 -10.57 10.20 14.38
CA PHE A 1198 -9.72 9.85 13.24
C PHE A 1198 -10.37 8.90 12.21
N VAL A 1199 -11.51 8.28 12.54
CA VAL A 1199 -12.22 7.25 11.73
C VAL A 1199 -12.73 7.75 10.36
#